data_AF-A0A1E3J8P0-F1
#
_entry.id   AF-A0A1E3J8P0-F1
#
_cell.length_a   1.000
_cell.length_b   1.000
_cell.length_c   1.000
_cell.angle_alpha   90.00
_cell.angle_beta   90.00
_cell.angle_gamma   90.00
#
_symmetry.space_group_name_H-M   'P 1'
#
loop_
_entity.id
_entity.type
_entity.pdbx_description
1 polymer ?
#
loop_
_entity_poly.entity_id
_entity_poly.type
_entity_poly.pdbx_seq_one_letter_code
_entity_poly.pdbx_strand_id
1 'polypeptide(L)'
;MPPRAPIRCPPRTLLAPSSTPFRPNPPPGIAYRLRRPFASTTPATPSSSSDLRPATSPDDPPVPQVTVNGAEFAATELEDIKGLLDKELGGDPIWAERVQSALDDLSLQRRGRLAVIGDQAASPREVVSALLQDPLVDDAATRRAIVDRHQDANIEIFNLSLGARLHREPESLAVSSSWLQNSAYDILEIDVNRLDPESAISSVLSADAVVVSIDPIRLTSVPEIQRLLPFLLNHELVEFVVNGPLPSSVTQASVVTQLTKQLGDVADKALNALEFLAKGLELTSATPAMKTTAFESFQKDYLQSHIGPLQHALHQTLRAIPKPQLCTAQRLAKFALSHIEDAILQERDVVRQAVLTVSELRRTAENYAIRARHLSVTTKGVDGAVVEGEVKYEMERIKSRIESSFQDDLSWLGLLGRLKVDDVALELGGFVGSRLALDLERQIVFETGQLSQLQQSLSSSSDEILRQLAHPSRQRHISAATRGNPLSSPLLANHLSTLSLSIPTLTPAHLLSPILTRRNQLISQSIPRLQISAQRSLLTTYSTTILGVTGSWIGSVAPLELFSTSTAGGLGVLSVVASLALGQTLWARAQKRFWKDWDRITGMLKGDLETRLDTTLKTHILAKPLATAEGLERLITKRQDRLDDLQARATELRSRQP
;
A
#
# COMPACT_ATOMS: atom_id res chain seq x y z
N MET A 1 9.45 -50.78 21.85
CA MET A 1 8.34 -50.43 22.77
C MET A 1 8.86 -49.53 23.88
N PRO A 2 8.45 -48.27 23.90
CA PRO A 2 8.18 -47.54 25.14
C PRO A 2 6.75 -46.95 25.14
N PRO A 3 6.15 -46.64 26.30
CA PRO A 3 4.74 -46.24 26.39
C PRO A 3 4.54 -44.75 26.05
N ARG A 4 3.50 -44.47 25.26
CA ARG A 4 3.00 -43.12 24.94
C ARG A 4 2.26 -42.54 26.15
N ALA A 5 2.64 -41.33 26.55
CA ALA A 5 1.91 -40.51 27.51
C ALA A 5 0.60 -39.95 26.89
N PRO A 6 -0.48 -39.78 27.68
CA PRO A 6 -1.74 -39.24 27.17
C PRO A 6 -1.71 -37.71 27.06
N ILE A 7 -2.14 -37.21 25.90
CA ILE A 7 -2.34 -35.79 25.60
C ILE A 7 -3.62 -35.32 26.31
N ARG A 8 -3.47 -34.42 27.29
CA ARG A 8 -4.58 -33.68 27.91
C ARG A 8 -5.07 -32.59 26.96
N CYS A 9 -6.36 -32.60 26.64
CA CYS A 9 -7.06 -31.47 26.03
C CYS A 9 -7.37 -30.41 27.11
N PRO A 10 -7.24 -29.11 26.82
CA PRO A 10 -7.75 -28.05 27.70
C PRO A 10 -9.27 -27.85 27.52
N PRO A 11 -9.98 -27.36 28.55
CA PRO A 11 -11.42 -27.21 28.51
C PRO A 11 -11.86 -25.99 27.67
N ARG A 12 -12.95 -26.19 26.93
CA ARG A 12 -13.72 -25.20 26.19
C ARG A 12 -14.36 -24.20 27.17
N THR A 13 -13.91 -22.95 27.15
CA THR A 13 -14.57 -21.84 27.84
C THR A 13 -15.79 -21.40 27.03
N LEU A 14 -16.98 -21.55 27.61
CA LEU A 14 -18.23 -21.03 27.09
C LEU A 14 -18.25 -19.50 27.29
N LEU A 15 -18.29 -18.74 26.19
CA LEU A 15 -18.58 -17.32 26.22
C LEU A 15 -20.10 -17.12 26.24
N ALA A 16 -20.59 -16.56 27.35
CA ALA A 16 -21.94 -16.03 27.47
C ALA A 16 -22.06 -14.67 26.73
N PRO A 17 -23.26 -14.31 26.24
CA PRO A 17 -23.48 -13.07 25.49
C PRO A 17 -23.55 -11.86 26.44
N SER A 18 -22.72 -10.85 26.19
CA SER A 18 -22.82 -9.57 26.88
C SER A 18 -23.92 -8.70 26.26
N SER A 19 -24.97 -8.51 27.05
CA SER A 19 -26.00 -7.51 26.87
C SER A 19 -25.42 -6.10 26.97
N THR A 20 -25.76 -5.26 25.99
CA THR A 20 -25.63 -3.80 26.01
C THR A 20 -26.28 -3.16 27.23
N PRO A 21 -25.72 -2.04 27.73
CA PRO A 21 -26.56 -0.99 28.28
C PRO A 21 -26.32 0.36 27.59
N PHE A 22 -27.43 0.92 27.10
CA PHE A 22 -27.86 2.32 27.25
C PHE A 22 -26.77 3.36 27.58
N ARG A 23 -26.48 4.24 26.62
CA ARG A 23 -25.90 5.57 26.87
C ARG A 23 -27.02 6.55 27.24
N PRO A 24 -26.94 7.27 28.37
CA PRO A 24 -27.75 8.46 28.60
C PRO A 24 -27.10 9.69 27.94
N ASN A 25 -27.96 10.59 27.45
CA ASN A 25 -27.59 11.91 26.91
C ASN A 25 -26.83 12.77 27.94
N PRO A 26 -25.87 13.60 27.50
CA PRO A 26 -25.22 14.56 28.38
C PRO A 26 -26.12 15.79 28.66
N PRO A 27 -26.03 16.42 29.84
CA PRO A 27 -26.78 17.64 30.18
C PRO A 27 -26.12 18.90 29.58
N PRO A 28 -26.87 20.02 29.45
CA PRO A 28 -26.35 21.28 28.93
C PRO A 28 -25.57 22.02 30.03
N GLY A 29 -24.25 22.06 29.89
CA GLY A 29 -23.35 22.83 30.75
C GLY A 29 -23.19 24.26 30.26
N ILE A 30 -23.95 25.17 30.85
CA ILE A 30 -23.78 26.63 30.77
C ILE A 30 -22.51 27.01 31.56
N ALA A 31 -21.50 27.58 30.90
CA ALA A 31 -20.36 28.20 31.56
C ALA A 31 -20.40 29.72 31.36
N TYR A 32 -20.97 30.42 32.34
CA TYR A 32 -20.76 31.85 32.55
C TYR A 32 -19.30 32.08 32.98
N ARG A 33 -18.49 32.72 32.13
CA ARG A 33 -17.27 33.41 32.59
C ARG A 33 -17.61 34.87 32.88
N LEU A 34 -17.69 35.16 34.17
CA LEU A 34 -17.75 36.48 34.77
C LEU A 34 -16.56 37.34 34.31
N ARG A 35 -16.84 38.34 33.48
CA ARG A 35 -16.00 39.54 33.37
C ARG A 35 -16.17 40.36 34.65
N ARG A 36 -15.10 40.52 35.43
CA ARG A 36 -14.97 41.62 36.38
C ARG A 36 -14.40 42.84 35.66
N PRO A 37 -14.98 44.03 35.84
CA PRO A 37 -14.41 45.28 35.37
C PRO A 37 -13.37 45.76 36.39
N PHE A 38 -12.15 46.05 35.93
CA PHE A 38 -11.27 46.96 36.66
C PHE A 38 -11.37 48.34 36.04
N ALA A 39 -11.54 49.30 36.94
CA ALA A 39 -11.82 50.68 36.67
C ALA A 39 -10.63 51.40 36.05
N SER A 40 -11.01 52.38 35.24
CA SER A 40 -10.27 53.50 34.71
C SER A 40 -9.38 54.22 35.72
N THR A 41 -8.11 54.40 35.34
CA THR A 41 -7.39 55.66 35.57
C THR A 41 -6.79 56.12 34.25
N THR A 42 -7.07 57.39 33.97
CA THR A 42 -6.79 58.23 32.79
C THR A 42 -5.29 58.49 32.53
N PRO A 43 -4.94 59.11 31.38
CA PRO A 43 -3.91 58.60 30.47
C PRO A 43 -2.56 59.30 30.60
N ALA A 44 -1.51 58.60 30.18
CA ALA A 44 -0.30 59.23 29.66
C ALA A 44 -0.36 59.17 28.12
N THR A 45 -0.22 60.33 27.50
CA THR A 45 -0.05 60.63 26.08
C THR A 45 0.75 59.56 25.33
N PRO A 46 0.19 58.89 24.30
CA PRO A 46 0.99 58.19 23.31
C PRO A 46 1.61 59.22 22.39
N SER A 47 2.94 59.35 22.45
CA SER A 47 3.73 59.94 21.38
C SER A 47 3.42 59.18 20.09
N SER A 48 2.97 59.93 19.09
CA SER A 48 2.75 59.53 17.71
C SER A 48 3.76 58.48 17.25
N SER A 49 3.30 57.23 17.14
CA SER A 49 3.92 56.21 16.32
C SER A 49 3.74 56.65 14.87
N SER A 50 4.76 57.32 14.35
CA SER A 50 4.96 57.52 12.93
C SER A 50 4.93 56.16 12.24
N ASP A 51 3.99 55.99 11.32
CA ASP A 51 4.02 55.00 10.25
C ASP A 51 5.37 55.09 9.51
N LEU A 52 6.36 54.37 10.01
CA LEU A 52 7.60 54.09 9.31
C LEU A 52 7.31 52.92 8.38
N ARG A 53 6.72 53.23 7.22
CA ARG A 53 6.98 52.44 6.02
C ARG A 53 8.51 52.38 5.85
N PRO A 54 9.08 51.22 5.47
CA PRO A 54 10.49 51.14 5.15
C PRO A 54 10.77 52.19 4.08
N ALA A 55 11.53 53.22 4.45
CA ALA A 55 12.03 54.21 3.53
C ALA A 55 13.14 53.54 2.72
N THR A 56 12.78 52.73 1.73
CA THR A 56 13.58 52.68 0.52
C THR A 56 13.59 54.11 0.02
N SER A 57 14.75 54.79 0.12
CA SER A 57 14.99 56.05 -0.57
C SER A 57 14.51 55.86 -2.01
N PRO A 58 13.44 56.54 -2.47
CA PRO A 58 12.91 56.34 -3.82
C PRO A 58 13.88 56.77 -4.94
N ASP A 59 15.07 57.27 -4.57
CA ASP A 59 16.10 57.76 -5.48
C ASP A 59 17.34 56.85 -5.59
N ASP A 60 17.41 55.72 -4.88
CA ASP A 60 18.51 54.77 -5.14
C ASP A 60 18.22 54.02 -6.45
N PRO A 61 19.05 54.19 -7.50
CA PRO A 61 18.83 53.52 -8.78
C PRO A 61 18.84 52.00 -8.57
N PRO A 62 17.98 51.24 -9.28
CA PRO A 62 17.97 49.79 -9.17
C PRO A 62 19.38 49.27 -9.46
N VAL A 63 19.98 48.63 -8.46
CA VAL A 63 21.32 48.04 -8.59
C VAL A 63 21.25 47.05 -9.76
N PRO A 64 22.09 47.21 -10.81
CA PRO A 64 22.06 46.30 -11.95
C PRO A 64 22.28 44.87 -11.45
N GLN A 65 21.36 43.98 -11.79
CA GLN A 65 21.43 42.56 -11.42
C GLN A 65 22.59 41.93 -12.21
N VAL A 66 23.72 41.73 -11.54
CA VAL A 66 24.86 41.02 -12.11
C VAL A 66 24.64 39.53 -11.88
N THR A 67 24.55 38.77 -12.98
CA THR A 67 24.46 37.31 -12.92
C THR A 67 25.81 36.70 -12.52
N VAL A 68 25.78 35.59 -11.79
CA VAL A 68 27.00 34.93 -11.34
C VAL A 68 27.76 34.33 -12.53
N ASN A 69 29.02 34.74 -12.73
CA ASN A 69 29.84 34.27 -13.84
C ASN A 69 30.03 32.73 -13.82
N GLY A 70 29.48 32.04 -14.81
CA GLY A 70 29.51 30.58 -14.94
C GLY A 70 28.30 29.86 -14.34
N ALA A 71 27.26 30.58 -13.94
CA ALA A 71 26.03 30.00 -13.40
C ALA A 71 25.20 29.22 -14.44
N GLU A 72 25.35 29.51 -15.74
CA GLU A 72 24.52 28.91 -16.80
C GLU A 72 24.52 27.37 -16.78
N PHE A 73 25.69 26.75 -16.57
CA PHE A 73 25.81 25.30 -16.51
C PHE A 73 25.12 24.72 -15.26
N ALA A 74 25.39 25.29 -14.08
CA ALA A 74 24.80 24.84 -12.82
C ALA A 74 23.28 25.09 -12.77
N ALA A 75 22.82 26.20 -13.36
CA ALA A 75 21.40 26.53 -13.46
C ALA A 75 20.67 25.52 -14.35
N THR A 76 21.22 25.20 -15.53
CA THR A 76 20.63 24.18 -16.42
C THR A 76 20.52 22.82 -15.72
N GLU A 77 21.55 22.43 -14.97
CA GLU A 77 21.53 21.16 -14.22
C GLU A 77 20.47 21.15 -13.10
N LEU A 78 20.38 22.24 -12.33
CA LEU A 78 19.37 22.40 -11.28
C LEU A 78 17.94 22.44 -11.86
N GLU A 79 17.74 23.04 -13.04
CA GLU A 79 16.46 23.01 -13.75
C GLU A 79 16.05 21.58 -14.16
N ASP A 80 16.99 20.79 -14.68
CA ASP A 80 16.76 19.38 -15.01
C ASP A 80 16.39 18.57 -13.76
N ILE A 81 17.14 18.77 -12.65
CA ILE A 81 16.87 18.12 -11.34
C ILE A 81 15.50 18.52 -10.80
N LYS A 82 15.16 19.81 -10.84
CA LYS A 82 13.85 20.32 -10.43
C LYS A 82 12.74 19.67 -11.26
N GLY A 83 12.95 19.56 -12.58
CA GLY A 83 12.02 18.89 -13.49
C GLY A 83 11.74 17.43 -13.10
N LEU A 84 12.77 16.69 -12.65
CA LEU A 84 12.61 15.33 -12.13
C LEU A 84 11.85 15.30 -10.79
N LEU A 85 12.16 16.20 -9.87
CA LEU A 85 11.51 16.28 -8.56
C LEU A 85 10.01 16.63 -8.66
N ASP A 86 9.66 17.61 -9.52
CA ASP A 86 8.28 18.08 -9.71
C ASP A 86 7.40 17.06 -10.43
N LYS A 87 7.90 16.46 -11.53
CA LYS A 87 7.07 15.66 -12.43
C LYS A 87 7.09 14.16 -12.10
N GLU A 88 8.22 13.64 -11.63
CA GLU A 88 8.46 12.20 -11.70
C GLU A 88 8.39 11.47 -10.36
N LEU A 89 8.89 12.09 -9.28
CA LEU A 89 8.95 11.50 -7.93
C LEU A 89 7.71 11.76 -7.08
N GLY A 90 6.58 12.08 -7.71
CA GLY A 90 5.33 12.39 -7.00
C GLY A 90 5.37 13.73 -6.27
N GLY A 91 6.22 14.67 -6.73
CA GLY A 91 6.30 16.05 -6.27
C GLY A 91 6.80 16.16 -4.84
N ASP A 92 8.10 15.97 -4.60
CA ASP A 92 8.71 16.29 -3.30
C ASP A 92 8.92 17.81 -3.23
N PRO A 93 7.96 18.57 -2.66
CA PRO A 93 7.91 20.01 -2.86
C PRO A 93 9.04 20.71 -2.10
N ILE A 94 9.53 20.10 -1.01
CA ILE A 94 10.61 20.65 -0.18
C ILE A 94 11.92 20.63 -0.96
N TRP A 95 12.25 19.51 -1.60
CA TRP A 95 13.46 19.44 -2.42
C TRP A 95 13.36 20.28 -3.69
N ALA A 96 12.18 20.35 -4.32
CA ALA A 96 11.95 21.25 -5.45
C ALA A 96 12.10 22.72 -5.05
N GLU A 97 11.62 23.12 -3.86
CA GLU A 97 11.78 24.46 -3.30
C GLU A 97 13.23 24.78 -2.95
N ARG A 98 13.99 23.81 -2.39
CA ARG A 98 15.44 23.97 -2.16
C ARG A 98 16.18 24.22 -3.47
N VAL A 99 15.92 23.42 -4.50
CA VAL A 99 16.52 23.57 -5.82
C VAL A 99 16.11 24.90 -6.46
N GLN A 100 14.84 25.30 -6.35
CA GLN A 100 14.38 26.60 -6.81
C GLN A 100 15.08 27.74 -6.09
N SER A 101 15.24 27.65 -4.77
CA SER A 101 15.94 28.65 -3.98
C SER A 101 17.39 28.81 -4.41
N ALA A 102 18.06 27.72 -4.80
CA ALA A 102 19.41 27.80 -5.37
C ALA A 102 19.44 28.40 -6.78
N LEU A 103 18.43 28.13 -7.62
CA LEU A 103 18.30 28.81 -8.92
C LEU A 103 18.11 30.32 -8.75
N ASP A 104 17.26 30.72 -7.81
CA ASP A 104 17.04 32.13 -7.46
C ASP A 104 18.32 32.75 -6.90
N ASP A 105 19.09 32.00 -6.10
CA ASP A 105 20.38 32.44 -5.55
C ASP A 105 21.45 32.66 -6.64
N LEU A 106 21.43 31.87 -7.73
CA LEU A 106 22.34 32.04 -8.86
C LEU A 106 21.98 33.25 -9.74
N SER A 107 20.73 33.73 -9.69
CA SER A 107 20.27 34.87 -10.48
C SER A 107 20.84 36.20 -9.99
N LEU A 108 21.22 36.28 -8.71
CA LEU A 108 21.72 37.49 -8.05
C LEU A 108 23.10 37.22 -7.44
N GLN A 109 24.14 37.93 -7.91
CA GLN A 109 25.45 37.86 -7.28
C GLN A 109 25.39 38.37 -5.84
N ARG A 110 25.88 37.56 -4.91
CA ARG A 110 25.87 37.86 -3.47
C ARG A 110 27.21 37.54 -2.80
N ARG A 111 27.40 38.02 -1.56
CA ARG A 111 28.54 37.67 -0.70
C ARG A 111 28.43 36.23 -0.22
N GLY A 112 29.52 35.61 0.21
CA GLY A 112 29.43 34.26 0.76
C GLY A 112 28.50 34.21 1.98
N ARG A 113 27.90 33.07 2.31
CA ARG A 113 27.03 32.85 3.48
C ARG A 113 27.68 31.84 4.41
N LEU A 114 27.95 32.27 5.64
CA LEU A 114 28.44 31.42 6.72
C LEU A 114 27.28 31.12 7.67
N ALA A 115 26.75 29.89 7.62
CA ALA A 115 25.75 29.46 8.59
C ALA A 115 26.41 29.14 9.93
N VAL A 116 25.86 29.65 11.02
CA VAL A 116 26.29 29.32 12.38
C VAL A 116 25.12 28.67 13.09
N ILE A 117 25.30 27.39 13.41
CA ILE A 117 24.27 26.55 14.01
C ILE A 117 24.76 26.01 15.34
N GLY A 118 23.85 25.77 16.28
CA GLY A 118 24.19 25.17 17.56
C GLY A 118 22.98 25.15 18.48
N ASP A 119 23.07 24.33 19.52
CA ASP A 119 22.08 24.35 20.59
C ASP A 119 22.32 25.54 21.53
N GLN A 120 21.29 25.95 22.26
CA GLN A 120 21.33 27.07 23.20
C GLN A 120 22.46 26.94 24.23
N ALA A 121 22.77 25.74 24.72
CA ALA A 121 23.87 25.58 25.68
C ALA A 121 25.27 25.71 25.07
N ALA A 122 25.40 25.57 23.75
CA ALA A 122 26.63 25.87 23.04
C ALA A 122 26.75 27.37 22.71
N SER A 123 25.71 28.18 22.99
CA SER A 123 25.68 29.62 22.75
C SER A 123 26.27 30.04 21.37
N PRO A 124 25.75 29.55 20.23
CA PRO A 124 26.24 29.94 18.90
C PRO A 124 26.23 31.47 18.70
N ARG A 125 25.31 32.17 19.38
CA ARG A 125 25.21 33.63 19.39
C ARG A 125 26.44 34.31 19.97
N GLU A 126 27.06 33.74 21.00
CA GLU A 126 28.29 34.28 21.59
C GLU A 126 29.46 34.11 20.63
N VAL A 127 29.52 32.96 19.92
CA VAL A 127 30.50 32.70 18.86
C VAL A 127 30.44 33.78 17.79
N VAL A 128 29.24 34.09 17.28
CA VAL A 128 29.10 35.14 16.27
C VAL A 128 29.44 36.53 16.80
N SER A 129 29.05 36.84 18.05
CA SER A 129 29.38 38.12 18.67
C SER A 129 30.89 38.32 18.74
N ALA A 130 31.62 37.28 19.13
CA ALA A 130 33.06 37.32 19.25
C ALA A 130 33.80 37.32 17.91
N LEU A 131 33.23 36.65 16.89
CA LEU A 131 33.77 36.70 15.54
C LEU A 131 33.68 38.11 14.95
N LEU A 132 32.58 38.82 15.21
CA LEU A 132 32.30 40.12 14.61
C LEU A 132 32.89 41.32 15.34
N GLN A 133 33.06 41.22 16.66
CA GLN A 133 33.49 42.35 17.47
C GLN A 133 34.99 42.60 17.38
N ASP A 134 35.33 43.84 17.03
CA ASP A 134 36.67 44.39 17.09
C ASP A 134 36.71 45.47 18.18
N PRO A 135 37.32 45.21 19.35
CA PRO A 135 37.31 46.15 20.47
C PRO A 135 38.05 47.47 20.15
N LEU A 136 38.92 47.48 19.15
CA LEU A 136 39.73 48.65 18.77
C LEU A 136 39.02 49.52 17.74
N VAL A 137 38.18 48.92 16.88
CA VAL A 137 37.55 49.60 15.75
C VAL A 137 36.08 49.89 16.00
N ASP A 138 35.36 49.04 16.74
CA ASP A 138 33.92 49.16 16.87
C ASP A 138 33.49 50.26 17.83
N ASP A 139 32.42 50.96 17.46
CA ASP A 139 31.71 51.86 18.35
C ASP A 139 30.92 51.08 19.42
N ALA A 140 30.71 51.70 20.58
CA ALA A 140 29.91 51.11 21.66
C ALA A 140 28.47 50.79 21.22
N ALA A 141 27.91 51.57 20.30
CA ALA A 141 26.60 51.33 19.71
C ALA A 141 26.58 50.05 18.85
N THR A 142 27.59 49.83 18.02
CA THR A 142 27.73 48.63 17.19
C THR A 142 27.90 47.38 18.05
N ARG A 143 28.77 47.44 19.07
CA ARG A 143 28.94 46.32 20.02
C ARG A 143 27.63 45.96 20.72
N ARG A 144 26.92 46.97 21.23
CA ARG A 144 25.62 46.76 21.88
C ARG A 144 24.60 46.18 20.91
N ALA A 145 24.53 46.70 19.68
CA ALA A 145 23.60 46.20 18.66
C ALA A 145 23.88 44.74 18.27
N ILE A 146 25.16 44.34 18.22
CA ILE A 146 25.54 42.94 18.00
C ILE A 146 25.06 42.10 19.17
N VAL A 147 25.42 42.42 20.42
CA VAL A 147 25.02 41.60 21.60
C VAL A 147 23.50 41.54 21.76
N ASP A 148 22.82 42.66 21.59
CA ASP A 148 21.38 42.82 21.86
C ASP A 148 20.51 42.41 20.67
N ARG A 149 21.09 41.90 19.57
CA ARG A 149 20.38 41.61 18.31
C ARG A 149 19.16 40.70 18.47
N HIS A 150 19.18 39.80 19.46
CA HIS A 150 18.12 38.84 19.78
C HIS A 150 17.16 39.26 20.89
N GLN A 151 17.29 40.46 21.48
CA GLN A 151 16.51 40.84 22.67
C GLN A 151 15.00 40.98 22.39
N ASP A 152 14.61 41.26 21.15
CA ASP A 152 13.26 41.75 20.83
C ASP A 152 12.40 40.79 20.01
N ALA A 153 12.91 39.63 19.58
CA ALA A 153 12.15 38.82 18.61
C ALA A 153 12.39 37.29 18.69
N ASN A 154 11.31 36.55 18.38
CA ASN A 154 11.30 35.10 18.24
C ASN A 154 11.77 34.71 16.83
N ILE A 155 13.04 35.01 16.55
CA ILE A 155 13.63 34.85 15.21
C ILE A 155 14.21 33.44 15.10
N GLU A 156 13.91 32.77 13.98
CA GLU A 156 14.44 31.45 13.67
C GLU A 156 15.77 31.54 12.88
N ILE A 157 15.87 32.49 11.96
CA ILE A 157 17.06 32.75 11.14
C ILE A 157 17.40 34.23 11.21
N PHE A 158 18.62 34.58 11.62
CA PHE A 158 19.09 35.96 11.73
C PHE A 158 20.26 36.23 10.78
N ASN A 159 20.13 37.25 9.93
CA ASN A 159 21.14 37.58 8.92
C ASN A 159 22.02 38.77 9.35
N LEU A 160 23.33 38.61 9.31
CA LEU A 160 24.32 39.64 9.61
C LEU A 160 25.12 39.96 8.36
N SER A 161 24.92 41.16 7.82
CA SER A 161 25.53 41.60 6.56
C SER A 161 26.50 42.77 6.75
N LEU A 162 27.40 42.96 5.79
CA LEU A 162 28.27 44.12 5.78
C LEU A 162 27.47 45.38 5.42
N GLY A 163 27.42 46.35 6.36
CA GLY A 163 26.79 47.66 6.14
C GLY A 163 27.76 48.80 6.42
N ALA A 164 27.73 49.86 5.61
CA ALA A 164 28.51 51.07 5.87
C ALA A 164 28.01 51.84 7.12
N ARG A 165 26.75 51.61 7.51
CA ARG A 165 26.13 52.18 8.70
C ARG A 165 25.39 51.08 9.44
N LEU A 166 25.31 51.22 10.76
CA LEU A 166 24.51 50.35 11.60
C LEU A 166 23.04 50.46 11.20
N HIS A 167 22.48 49.39 10.65
CA HIS A 167 21.07 49.30 10.28
C HIS A 167 20.50 47.99 10.81
N ARG A 168 19.43 48.07 11.60
CA ARG A 168 18.78 46.92 12.23
C ARG A 168 17.37 46.77 11.68
N GLU A 169 17.12 45.62 11.07
CA GLU A 169 15.79 45.13 10.73
C GLU A 169 15.39 44.02 11.71
N PRO A 170 14.13 43.55 11.70
CA PRO A 170 13.70 42.49 12.59
C PRO A 170 14.53 41.21 12.47
N GLU A 171 14.89 40.79 11.26
CA GLU A 171 15.61 39.53 10.98
C GLU A 171 17.01 39.75 10.42
N SER A 172 17.45 41.01 10.32
CA SER A 172 18.74 41.35 9.74
C SER A 172 19.45 42.47 10.50
N LEU A 173 20.78 42.44 10.51
CA LEU A 173 21.62 43.49 11.06
C LEU A 173 22.79 43.75 10.13
N ALA A 174 22.83 44.95 9.55
CA ALA A 174 23.94 45.41 8.75
C ALA A 174 24.95 46.15 9.64
N VAL A 175 26.21 45.69 9.70
CA VAL A 175 27.27 46.27 10.55
C VAL A 175 28.57 46.46 9.77
N SER A 176 29.38 47.45 10.17
CA SER A 176 30.70 47.71 9.61
C SER A 176 31.79 46.92 10.35
N SER A 177 31.72 45.58 10.32
CA SER A 177 32.74 44.73 10.96
C SER A 177 33.94 44.50 10.04
N SER A 178 35.15 44.64 10.59
CA SER A 178 36.41 44.36 9.89
C SER A 178 36.48 42.90 9.43
N TRP A 179 35.92 41.97 10.20
CA TRP A 179 35.85 40.55 9.86
C TRP A 179 34.94 40.30 8.64
N LEU A 180 33.75 40.90 8.61
CA LEU A 180 32.85 40.80 7.44
C LEU A 180 33.52 41.39 6.21
N GLN A 181 34.18 42.55 6.34
CA GLN A 181 34.89 43.18 5.22
C GLN A 181 35.99 42.28 4.65
N ASN A 182 36.78 41.64 5.51
CA ASN A 182 37.95 40.84 5.11
C ASN A 182 37.61 39.43 4.62
N SER A 183 36.53 38.84 5.13
CA SER A 183 36.05 37.53 4.72
C SER A 183 35.29 37.60 3.40
N ALA A 184 34.54 38.68 3.15
CA ALA A 184 33.54 38.79 2.10
C ALA A 184 32.36 37.81 2.25
N TYR A 185 32.05 37.42 3.50
CA TYR A 185 30.89 36.61 3.85
C TYR A 185 29.91 37.42 4.71
N ASP A 186 28.64 37.04 4.64
CA ASP A 186 27.56 37.40 5.55
C ASP A 186 27.30 36.18 6.47
N ILE A 187 26.82 36.43 7.69
CA ILE A 187 26.61 35.36 8.69
C ILE A 187 25.12 35.10 8.84
N LEU A 188 24.73 33.82 8.76
CA LEU A 188 23.37 33.35 9.00
C LEU A 188 23.32 32.58 10.31
N GLU A 189 22.72 33.15 11.35
CA GLU A 189 22.49 32.42 12.60
C GLU A 189 21.20 31.63 12.50
N ILE A 190 21.28 30.32 12.71
CA ILE A 190 20.10 29.43 12.63
C ILE A 190 19.81 28.86 14.02
N ASP A 191 18.64 29.18 14.56
CA ASP A 191 18.15 28.66 15.82
C ASP A 191 17.45 27.31 15.60
N VAL A 192 18.23 26.23 15.66
CA VAL A 192 17.77 24.86 15.36
C VAL A 192 16.70 24.36 16.33
N ASN A 193 16.59 24.95 17.53
CA ASN A 193 15.60 24.56 18.52
C ASN A 193 14.20 25.09 18.20
N ARG A 194 14.13 26.17 17.43
CA ARG A 194 12.86 26.84 17.08
C ARG A 194 12.39 26.46 15.68
N LEU A 195 13.35 26.28 14.77
CA LEU A 195 13.09 26.00 13.36
C LEU A 195 12.62 24.56 13.15
N ASP A 196 11.68 24.35 12.22
CA ASP A 196 11.33 23.01 11.76
C ASP A 196 12.58 22.32 11.17
N PRO A 197 12.83 21.03 11.46
CA PRO A 197 14.02 20.33 10.97
C PRO A 197 14.21 20.44 9.45
N GLU A 198 13.15 20.43 8.64
CA GLU A 198 13.29 20.54 7.19
C GLU A 198 13.72 21.94 6.76
N SER A 199 13.24 22.98 7.44
CA SER A 199 13.67 24.36 7.20
C SER A 199 15.12 24.59 7.69
N ALA A 200 15.52 23.94 8.79
CA ALA A 200 16.90 23.97 9.27
C ALA A 200 17.85 23.31 8.25
N ILE A 201 17.49 22.14 7.71
CA ILE A 201 18.23 21.47 6.64
C ILE A 201 18.32 22.39 5.41
N SER A 202 17.21 23.00 5.00
CA SER A 202 17.18 23.91 3.84
C SER A 202 18.15 25.09 4.03
N SER A 203 18.15 25.68 5.23
CA SER A 203 19.01 26.80 5.58
C SER A 203 20.49 26.42 5.58
N VAL A 204 20.83 25.26 6.17
CA VAL A 204 22.19 24.71 6.17
C VAL A 204 22.68 24.40 4.76
N LEU A 205 21.84 23.82 3.91
CA LEU A 205 22.18 23.51 2.52
C LEU A 205 22.32 24.76 1.63
N SER A 206 21.67 25.87 2.00
CA SER A 206 21.78 27.15 1.30
C SER A 206 23.03 27.95 1.66
N ALA A 207 23.77 27.50 2.69
CA ALA A 207 24.99 28.15 3.15
C ALA A 207 26.22 27.61 2.41
N ASP A 208 27.22 28.47 2.24
CA ASP A 208 28.43 28.12 1.52
C ASP A 208 29.47 27.46 2.45
N ALA A 209 29.47 27.87 3.73
CA ALA A 209 30.25 27.35 4.83
C ALA A 209 29.37 27.22 6.08
N VAL A 210 29.67 26.24 6.95
CA VAL A 210 28.91 26.02 8.18
C VAL A 210 29.83 25.95 9.39
N VAL A 211 29.50 26.69 10.44
CA VAL A 211 30.10 26.59 11.77
C VAL A 211 29.11 25.93 12.69
N VAL A 212 29.50 24.80 13.28
CA VAL A 212 28.66 24.01 14.18
C VAL A 212 29.16 24.21 15.61
N SER A 213 28.47 25.03 16.37
CA SER A 213 28.76 25.27 17.78
C SER A 213 28.19 24.13 18.62
N ILE A 214 29.07 23.49 19.39
CA ILE A 214 28.74 22.34 20.24
C ILE A 214 29.19 22.57 21.68
N ASP A 215 28.42 22.04 22.61
CA ASP A 215 28.69 22.06 24.05
C ASP A 215 29.78 21.00 24.39
N PRO A 216 30.82 21.32 25.18
CA PRO A 216 31.88 20.37 25.55
C PRO A 216 31.39 19.11 26.27
N ILE A 217 30.18 19.14 26.85
CA ILE A 217 29.60 18.00 27.59
C ILE A 217 28.85 17.06 26.64
N ARG A 218 27.95 17.61 25.81
CA ARG A 218 27.04 16.83 24.95
C ARG A 218 27.62 16.56 23.56
N LEU A 219 28.55 17.39 23.08
CA LEU A 219 29.16 17.28 21.76
C LEU A 219 28.09 17.09 20.66
N THR A 220 28.21 16.03 19.85
CA THR A 220 27.31 15.71 18.74
C THR A 220 26.05 14.93 19.14
N SER A 221 25.89 14.61 20.43
CA SER A 221 24.73 13.84 20.92
C SER A 221 23.45 14.66 21.08
N VAL A 222 23.51 15.95 20.76
CA VAL A 222 22.36 16.86 20.73
C VAL A 222 21.40 16.40 19.60
N PRO A 223 20.12 16.10 19.90
CA PRO A 223 19.22 15.47 18.94
C PRO A 223 18.95 16.35 17.72
N GLU A 224 18.96 17.67 17.88
CA GLU A 224 18.82 18.65 16.81
C GLU A 224 20.01 18.57 15.83
N ILE A 225 21.24 18.56 16.35
CA ILE A 225 22.47 18.45 15.54
C ILE A 225 22.59 17.05 14.93
N GLN A 226 22.19 15.99 15.65
CA GLN A 226 22.26 14.62 15.16
C GLN A 226 21.44 14.40 13.88
N ARG A 227 20.30 15.09 13.72
CA ARG A 227 19.49 15.05 12.50
C ARG A 227 20.15 15.78 11.32
N LEU A 228 20.89 16.85 11.60
CA LEU A 228 21.61 17.64 10.59
C LEU A 228 22.94 16.99 10.20
N LEU A 229 23.49 16.12 11.06
CA LEU A 229 24.82 15.54 10.92
C LEU A 229 25.10 14.89 9.56
N PRO A 230 24.18 14.12 8.93
CA PRO A 230 24.42 13.56 7.59
C PRO A 230 24.63 14.63 6.51
N PHE A 231 23.97 15.78 6.64
CA PHE A 231 24.13 16.90 5.71
C PHE A 231 25.41 17.69 6.00
N LEU A 232 25.73 17.87 7.29
CA LEU A 232 26.95 18.56 7.73
C LEU A 232 28.22 17.79 7.34
N LEU A 233 28.25 16.46 7.51
CA LEU A 233 29.44 15.66 7.19
C LEU A 233 29.74 15.61 5.69
N ASN A 234 28.72 15.76 4.85
CA ASN A 234 28.86 15.82 3.40
C ASN A 234 29.10 17.25 2.88
N HIS A 235 29.08 18.24 3.77
CA HIS A 235 29.35 19.62 3.42
C HIS A 235 30.87 19.86 3.43
N GLU A 236 31.42 20.39 2.34
CA GLU A 236 32.88 20.44 2.13
C GLU A 236 33.61 21.31 3.16
N LEU A 237 32.92 22.32 3.71
CA LEU A 237 33.48 23.24 4.69
C LEU A 237 32.57 23.33 5.90
N VAL A 238 32.84 22.44 6.84
CA VAL A 238 32.23 22.48 8.17
C VAL A 238 33.31 22.63 9.21
N GLU A 239 33.14 23.59 10.09
CA GLU A 239 34.02 23.84 11.22
C GLU A 239 33.23 23.65 12.52
N PHE A 240 33.68 22.70 13.34
CA PHE A 240 33.05 22.43 14.63
C PHE A 240 33.71 23.32 15.69
N VAL A 241 32.92 24.06 16.46
CA VAL A 241 33.44 24.93 17.52
C VAL A 241 32.90 24.45 18.85
N VAL A 242 33.79 23.93 19.70
CA VAL A 242 33.43 23.59 21.08
C VAL A 242 33.37 24.87 21.91
N ASN A 243 32.16 25.27 22.30
CA ASN A 243 31.93 26.45 23.13
C ASN A 243 31.34 26.06 24.49
N GLY A 244 31.97 26.56 25.55
CA GLY A 244 31.55 26.37 26.94
C GLY A 244 32.69 25.98 27.87
N PRO A 245 32.45 26.04 29.20
CA PRO A 245 33.45 25.63 30.18
C PRO A 245 33.69 24.13 30.11
N LEU A 246 34.96 23.75 30.02
CA LEU A 246 35.36 22.35 30.19
C LEU A 246 35.10 21.93 31.65
N PRO A 247 34.38 20.83 31.90
CA PRO A 247 34.26 20.29 33.24
C PRO A 247 35.65 20.00 33.82
N SER A 248 35.85 20.21 35.12
CA SER A 248 37.17 20.06 35.77
C SER A 248 37.77 18.66 35.63
N SER A 249 36.97 17.65 35.33
CA SER A 249 37.38 16.26 35.08
C SER A 249 37.75 15.96 33.64
N VAL A 250 37.45 16.86 32.69
CA VAL A 250 37.60 16.61 31.25
C VAL A 250 38.73 17.48 30.70
N THR A 251 39.76 16.83 30.16
CA THR A 251 40.84 17.52 29.48
C THR A 251 40.46 17.81 28.03
N GLN A 252 41.03 18.86 27.45
CA GLN A 252 40.85 19.19 26.03
C GLN A 252 41.12 17.99 25.13
N ALA A 253 42.25 17.28 25.36
CA ALA A 253 42.62 16.09 24.60
C ALA A 253 41.55 14.98 24.64
N SER A 254 40.84 14.83 25.76
CA SER A 254 39.72 13.88 25.88
C SER A 254 38.55 14.28 25.00
N VAL A 255 38.22 15.58 24.93
CA VAL A 255 37.14 16.10 24.07
C VAL A 255 37.50 15.88 22.60
N VAL A 256 38.73 16.18 22.19
CA VAL A 256 39.20 15.90 20.81
C VAL A 256 39.04 14.43 20.50
N THR A 257 39.57 13.56 21.36
CA THR A 257 39.52 12.11 21.14
C THR A 257 38.09 11.62 21.00
N GLN A 258 37.16 12.15 21.81
CA GLN A 258 35.74 11.80 21.72
C GLN A 258 35.10 12.33 20.43
N LEU A 259 35.45 13.55 20.01
CA LEU A 259 34.94 14.18 18.80
C LEU A 259 35.49 13.50 17.54
N THR A 260 36.79 13.19 17.48
CA THR A 260 37.43 12.36 16.44
C THR A 260 36.80 10.98 16.38
N LYS A 261 36.44 10.38 17.52
CA LYS A 261 35.73 9.10 17.54
C LYS A 261 34.30 9.21 16.97
N GLN A 262 33.64 10.35 17.12
CA GLN A 262 32.27 10.56 16.64
C GLN A 262 32.21 11.02 15.18
N LEU A 263 33.15 11.86 14.74
CA LEU A 263 33.15 12.54 13.44
C LEU A 263 34.21 12.00 12.46
N GLY A 264 35.14 11.16 12.92
CA GLY A 264 36.28 10.69 12.13
C GLY A 264 37.38 11.75 11.98
N ASP A 265 38.04 11.75 10.82
CA ASP A 265 39.20 12.60 10.47
C ASP A 265 38.86 14.11 10.37
N VAL A 266 37.57 14.45 10.43
CA VAL A 266 37.06 15.85 10.35
C VAL A 266 37.35 16.65 11.64
N ALA A 267 37.88 15.99 12.67
CA ALA A 267 37.98 16.52 14.03
C ALA A 267 39.17 17.46 14.30
N ASP A 268 40.17 17.53 13.41
CA ASP A 268 41.44 18.22 13.68
C ASP A 268 41.32 19.75 13.83
N LYS A 269 40.15 20.34 13.54
CA LYS A 269 39.93 21.79 13.57
C LYS A 269 39.07 22.29 14.76
N ALA A 270 38.73 21.42 15.72
CA ALA A 270 37.52 21.61 16.52
C ALA A 270 37.61 22.32 17.90
N LEU A 271 38.59 23.19 18.21
CA LEU A 271 38.89 23.48 19.64
C LEU A 271 39.01 24.93 20.14
N ASN A 272 38.22 25.17 21.20
CA ASN A 272 38.29 26.13 22.33
C ASN A 272 38.12 27.63 22.00
N ALA A 273 37.63 28.52 22.88
CA ALA A 273 36.62 28.47 23.96
C ALA A 273 36.18 29.93 24.25
N LEU A 274 34.93 30.31 24.03
CA LEU A 274 34.50 31.71 23.92
C LEU A 274 33.99 32.40 25.21
N GLU A 275 34.05 31.71 26.35
CA GLU A 275 33.48 32.21 27.61
C GLU A 275 34.29 33.37 28.23
N PHE A 276 35.61 33.36 28.06
CA PHE A 276 36.48 34.42 28.59
C PHE A 276 36.21 35.77 27.90
N LEU A 277 35.86 35.73 26.61
CA LEU A 277 35.60 36.93 25.82
C LEU A 277 34.27 37.59 26.23
N ALA A 278 33.22 36.82 26.52
CA ALA A 278 31.95 37.36 27.02
C ALA A 278 32.15 38.16 28.34
N LYS A 279 32.94 37.62 29.29
CA LYS A 279 33.30 38.32 30.54
C LYS A 279 34.12 39.58 30.29
N GLY A 280 35.07 39.53 29.35
CA GLY A 280 35.89 40.68 28.96
C GLY A 280 35.10 41.84 28.34
N LEU A 281 34.04 41.53 27.57
CA LEU A 281 33.20 42.54 26.93
C LEU A 281 32.29 43.30 27.90
N GLU A 282 31.75 42.63 28.92
CA GLU A 282 30.89 43.23 29.95
C GLU A 282 31.63 44.28 30.81
N LEU A 283 32.95 44.13 30.96
CA LEU A 283 33.83 45.02 31.74
C LEU A 283 34.12 46.38 31.07
N THR A 284 33.66 46.62 29.83
CA THR A 284 33.91 47.87 29.10
C THR A 284 33.21 49.12 29.66
N SER A 285 32.33 48.94 30.67
CA SER A 285 31.63 50.05 31.35
C SER A 285 32.43 50.69 32.50
N ALA A 286 33.71 50.33 32.68
CA ALA A 286 34.47 50.67 33.87
C ALA A 286 35.17 52.05 33.83
N THR A 287 35.43 52.61 35.02
CA THR A 287 36.10 53.91 35.24
C THR A 287 37.51 53.96 34.61
N PRO A 288 38.09 55.14 34.30
CA PRO A 288 39.39 55.24 33.63
C PRO A 288 40.55 54.50 34.32
N ALA A 289 40.53 54.34 35.65
CA ALA A 289 41.51 53.55 36.39
C ALA A 289 41.31 52.02 36.25
N MET A 290 40.08 51.59 35.94
CA MET A 290 39.74 50.20 35.65
C MET A 290 39.91 49.86 34.16
N LYS A 291 40.15 50.84 33.29
CA LYS A 291 40.34 50.59 31.84
C LYS A 291 41.62 49.80 31.57
N THR A 292 42.70 50.05 32.31
CA THR A 292 43.96 49.31 32.14
C THR A 292 43.81 47.86 32.59
N THR A 293 43.19 47.63 33.75
CA THR A 293 42.94 46.26 34.25
C THR A 293 41.90 45.52 33.42
N ALA A 294 40.86 46.20 32.94
CA ALA A 294 39.87 45.62 32.03
C ALA A 294 40.48 45.28 30.67
N PHE A 295 41.40 46.11 30.16
CA PHE A 295 42.11 45.83 28.91
C PHE A 295 43.09 44.66 29.05
N GLU A 296 43.84 44.59 30.15
CA GLU A 296 44.73 43.45 30.44
C GLU A 296 43.94 42.14 30.62
N SER A 297 42.80 42.19 31.35
CA SER A 297 41.90 41.04 31.45
C SER A 297 41.38 40.66 30.07
N PHE A 298 40.87 41.62 29.30
CA PHE A 298 40.36 41.37 27.95
C PHE A 298 41.42 40.76 27.04
N GLN A 299 42.66 41.27 27.03
CA GLN A 299 43.73 40.69 26.21
C GLN A 299 44.05 39.26 26.62
N LYS A 300 44.15 39.00 27.93
CA LYS A 300 44.38 37.66 28.46
C LYS A 300 43.24 36.73 28.08
N ASP A 301 42.01 37.19 28.27
CA ASP A 301 40.77 36.46 28.00
C ASP A 301 40.59 36.19 26.50
N TYR A 302 40.91 37.16 25.65
CA TYR A 302 40.90 37.04 24.19
C TYR A 302 41.92 35.99 23.72
N LEU A 303 43.16 36.04 24.24
CA LEU A 303 44.19 35.04 23.91
C LEU A 303 43.82 33.65 24.40
N GLN A 304 43.22 33.54 25.58
CA GLN A 304 42.71 32.28 26.13
C GLN A 304 41.50 31.76 25.37
N SER A 305 40.74 32.64 24.72
CA SER A 305 39.52 32.25 24.00
C SER A 305 39.76 31.57 22.66
N HIS A 306 40.99 31.63 22.14
CA HIS A 306 41.38 31.11 20.82
C HIS A 306 40.51 31.59 19.64
N ILE A 307 39.76 32.69 19.81
CA ILE A 307 38.96 33.29 18.74
C ILE A 307 39.82 33.80 17.58
N GLY A 308 41.03 34.31 17.86
CA GLY A 308 41.97 34.76 16.82
C GLY A 308 42.39 33.64 15.87
N PRO A 309 42.88 32.49 16.38
CA PRO A 309 43.10 31.28 15.58
C PRO A 309 41.87 30.84 14.77
N LEU A 310 40.67 30.83 15.37
CA LEU A 310 39.42 30.50 14.68
C LEU A 310 39.12 31.48 13.53
N GLN A 311 39.20 32.78 13.79
CA GLN A 311 39.02 33.82 12.76
C GLN A 311 40.04 33.64 11.61
N HIS A 312 41.29 33.30 11.93
CA HIS A 312 42.33 33.08 10.92
C HIS A 312 42.06 31.81 10.10
N ALA A 313 41.71 30.70 10.74
CA ALA A 313 41.38 29.44 10.09
C ALA A 313 40.15 29.58 9.17
N LEU A 314 39.09 30.24 9.66
CA LEU A 314 37.92 30.58 8.86
C LEU A 314 38.30 31.46 7.67
N HIS A 315 39.07 32.53 7.86
CA HIS A 315 39.50 33.38 6.75
C HIS A 315 40.29 32.63 5.68
N GLN A 316 41.23 31.77 6.08
CA GLN A 316 41.99 30.96 5.14
C GLN A 316 41.07 30.02 4.35
N THR A 317 40.15 29.35 5.05
CA THR A 317 39.22 28.39 4.48
C THR A 317 38.21 29.06 3.54
N LEU A 318 37.63 30.19 3.96
CA LEU A 318 36.63 30.94 3.21
C LEU A 318 37.22 31.64 1.98
N ARG A 319 38.46 32.14 2.05
CA ARG A 319 39.18 32.72 0.90
C ARG A 319 39.61 31.69 -0.13
N ALA A 320 39.76 30.43 0.28
CA ALA A 320 40.08 29.34 -0.64
C ALA A 320 38.91 29.05 -1.61
N ILE A 321 37.70 29.55 -1.34
CA ILE A 321 36.53 29.39 -2.23
C ILE A 321 36.42 30.60 -3.17
N PRO A 322 36.75 30.46 -4.47
CA PRO A 322 36.69 31.59 -5.39
C PRO A 322 35.26 31.99 -5.77
N LYS A 323 34.30 31.04 -5.70
CA LYS A 323 32.90 31.23 -6.13
C LYS A 323 31.94 30.46 -5.21
N PRO A 324 31.66 30.97 -4.00
CA PRO A 324 30.88 30.24 -2.99
C PRO A 324 29.48 29.83 -3.49
N GLN A 325 28.77 30.73 -4.18
CA GLN A 325 27.43 30.44 -4.73
C GLN A 325 27.41 29.25 -5.71
N LEU A 326 28.41 29.13 -6.59
CA LEU A 326 28.48 28.01 -7.54
C LEU A 326 28.78 26.70 -6.81
N CYS A 327 29.68 26.71 -5.82
CA CYS A 327 29.98 25.52 -5.02
C CYS A 327 28.73 25.04 -4.27
N THR A 328 27.95 25.95 -3.70
CA THR A 328 26.70 25.64 -2.99
C THR A 328 25.65 25.06 -3.94
N ALA A 329 25.46 25.66 -5.12
CA ALA A 329 24.56 25.14 -6.14
C ALA A 329 24.94 23.73 -6.59
N GLN A 330 26.22 23.48 -6.89
CA GLN A 330 26.72 22.15 -7.28
C GLN A 330 26.56 21.12 -6.15
N ARG A 331 26.82 21.53 -4.91
CA ARG A 331 26.64 20.68 -3.74
C ARG A 331 25.17 20.31 -3.53
N LEU A 332 24.28 21.29 -3.64
CA LEU A 332 22.85 21.04 -3.56
C LEU A 332 22.38 20.12 -4.68
N ALA A 333 22.88 20.28 -5.91
CA ALA A 333 22.61 19.37 -7.02
C ALA A 333 23.02 17.93 -6.67
N LYS A 334 24.22 17.72 -6.12
CA LYS A 334 24.69 16.42 -5.63
C LYS A 334 23.77 15.82 -4.57
N PHE A 335 23.36 16.60 -3.57
CA PHE A 335 22.44 16.15 -2.53
C PHE A 335 21.04 15.82 -3.06
N ALA A 336 20.52 16.64 -3.98
CA ALA A 336 19.24 16.39 -4.62
C ALA A 336 19.28 15.11 -5.45
N LEU A 337 20.37 14.85 -6.18
CA LEU A 337 20.57 13.59 -6.92
C LEU A 337 20.66 12.39 -5.97
N SER A 338 21.39 12.49 -4.85
CA SER A 338 21.42 11.39 -3.87
C SER A 338 20.04 11.13 -3.26
N HIS A 339 19.27 12.18 -2.99
CA HIS A 339 17.88 12.04 -2.51
C HIS A 339 16.98 11.38 -3.55
N ILE A 340 17.13 11.73 -4.83
CA ILE A 340 16.43 11.08 -5.96
C ILE A 340 16.80 9.59 -6.02
N GLU A 341 18.09 9.24 -5.92
CA GLU A 341 18.56 7.86 -5.92
C GLU A 341 17.98 7.07 -4.73
N ASP A 342 18.02 7.63 -3.53
CA ASP A 342 17.45 7.01 -2.33
C ASP A 342 15.94 6.82 -2.45
N ALA A 343 15.22 7.81 -3.01
CA ALA A 343 13.79 7.69 -3.28
C ALA A 343 13.49 6.58 -4.29
N ILE A 344 14.27 6.46 -5.37
CA ILE A 344 14.15 5.38 -6.36
C ILE A 344 14.40 4.02 -5.70
N LEU A 345 15.42 3.90 -4.84
CA LEU A 345 15.71 2.65 -4.11
C LEU A 345 14.55 2.25 -3.19
N GLN A 346 14.04 3.20 -2.39
CA GLN A 346 12.89 2.96 -1.52
C GLN A 346 11.65 2.52 -2.31
N GLU A 347 11.37 3.16 -3.44
CA GLU A 347 10.25 2.77 -4.29
C GLU A 347 10.43 1.40 -4.93
N ARG A 348 11.65 1.03 -5.33
CA ARG A 348 11.95 -0.31 -5.84
C ARG A 348 11.69 -1.40 -4.81
N ASP A 349 11.99 -1.14 -3.54
CA ASP A 349 11.68 -2.09 -2.48
C ASP A 349 10.17 -2.26 -2.30
N VAL A 350 9.39 -1.17 -2.41
CA VAL A 350 7.93 -1.23 -2.42
C VAL A 350 7.40 -2.04 -3.62
N VAL A 351 7.94 -1.81 -4.82
CA VAL A 351 7.58 -2.57 -6.03
C VAL A 351 7.92 -4.06 -5.86
N ARG A 352 9.10 -4.38 -5.31
CA ARG A 352 9.53 -5.76 -5.03
C ARG A 352 8.59 -6.45 -4.04
N GLN A 353 8.18 -5.75 -2.98
CA GLN A 353 7.20 -6.27 -2.03
C GLN A 353 5.84 -6.50 -2.71
N ALA A 354 5.40 -5.58 -3.57
CA ALA A 354 4.16 -5.72 -4.32
C ALA A 354 4.19 -6.96 -5.23
N VAL A 355 5.29 -7.21 -5.96
CA VAL A 355 5.47 -8.43 -6.77
C VAL A 355 5.25 -9.69 -5.94
N LEU A 356 5.85 -9.77 -4.75
CA LEU A 356 5.69 -10.92 -3.86
C LEU A 356 4.22 -11.11 -3.44
N THR A 357 3.55 -10.04 -3.02
CA THR A 357 2.13 -10.10 -2.60
C THR A 357 1.19 -10.51 -3.75
N VAL A 358 1.44 -10.02 -4.97
CA VAL A 358 0.65 -10.39 -6.15
C VAL A 358 0.89 -11.85 -6.54
N SER A 359 2.15 -12.30 -6.48
CA SER A 359 2.48 -13.71 -6.73
C SER A 359 1.82 -14.65 -5.71
N GLU A 360 1.72 -14.21 -4.45
CA GLU A 360 1.03 -14.95 -3.40
C GLU A 360 -0.48 -14.98 -3.62
N LEU A 361 -1.11 -13.87 -4.01
CA LEU A 361 -2.53 -13.83 -4.38
C LEU A 361 -2.84 -14.81 -5.53
N ARG A 362 -2.00 -14.84 -6.57
CA ARG A 362 -2.16 -15.77 -7.68
C ARG A 362 -2.01 -17.22 -7.24
N ARG A 363 -0.94 -17.53 -6.50
CA ARG A 363 -0.68 -18.87 -5.97
C ARG A 363 -1.82 -19.34 -5.06
N THR A 364 -2.33 -18.48 -4.19
CA THR A 364 -3.46 -18.82 -3.32
C THR A 364 -4.71 -19.10 -4.15
N ALA A 365 -5.05 -18.25 -5.11
CA ALA A 365 -6.19 -18.48 -6.02
C ALA A 365 -6.08 -19.82 -6.77
N GLU A 366 -4.92 -20.15 -7.32
CA GLU A 366 -4.65 -21.43 -8.00
C GLU A 366 -4.75 -22.63 -7.04
N ASN A 367 -4.17 -22.52 -5.83
CA ASN A 367 -4.28 -23.55 -4.81
C ASN A 367 -5.74 -23.78 -4.38
N TYR A 368 -6.52 -22.72 -4.26
CA TYR A 368 -7.95 -22.82 -3.97
C TYR A 368 -8.73 -23.43 -5.13
N ALA A 369 -8.35 -23.16 -6.39
CA ALA A 369 -8.92 -23.83 -7.56
C ALA A 369 -8.66 -25.34 -7.54
N ILE A 370 -7.43 -25.74 -7.25
CA ILE A 370 -7.03 -27.14 -7.12
C ILE A 370 -7.79 -27.80 -5.96
N ARG A 371 -7.87 -27.13 -4.81
CA ARG A 371 -8.65 -27.61 -3.66
C ARG A 371 -10.14 -27.74 -3.98
N ALA A 372 -10.72 -26.77 -4.67
CA ALA A 372 -12.12 -26.80 -5.09
C ALA A 372 -12.40 -27.97 -6.05
N ARG A 373 -11.48 -28.26 -6.98
CA ARG A 373 -11.53 -29.47 -7.81
C ARG A 373 -11.43 -30.73 -6.94
N HIS A 374 -10.51 -30.81 -5.99
CA HIS A 374 -10.44 -32.00 -5.12
C HIS A 374 -11.64 -32.17 -4.18
N LEU A 375 -12.31 -31.07 -3.81
CA LEU A 375 -13.50 -31.13 -2.97
C LEU A 375 -14.71 -31.62 -3.75
N SER A 376 -14.79 -31.32 -5.06
CA SER A 376 -15.96 -31.66 -5.85
C SER A 376 -16.07 -33.16 -6.17
N VAL A 377 -17.29 -33.65 -6.02
CA VAL A 377 -17.76 -35.02 -6.34
C VAL A 377 -17.47 -35.43 -7.77
N THR A 378 -17.38 -34.48 -8.69
CA THR A 378 -17.11 -34.80 -10.10
C THR A 378 -15.68 -35.28 -10.32
N THR A 379 -14.74 -34.80 -9.50
CA THR A 379 -13.29 -34.87 -9.74
C THR A 379 -12.53 -35.69 -8.70
N LYS A 380 -13.22 -36.26 -7.71
CA LYS A 380 -12.65 -37.28 -6.81
C LYS A 380 -12.44 -38.57 -7.60
N GLY A 381 -11.31 -38.58 -8.31
CA GLY A 381 -10.74 -39.69 -9.06
C GLY A 381 -9.80 -40.54 -8.20
N VAL A 382 -9.76 -41.85 -8.41
CA VAL A 382 -9.03 -42.93 -7.71
C VAL A 382 -7.54 -42.61 -7.70
N ASP A 383 -6.95 -42.50 -6.51
CA ASP A 383 -6.02 -43.55 -6.06
C ASP A 383 -6.03 -43.79 -4.54
N GLY A 384 -7.02 -43.29 -3.81
CA GLY A 384 -7.06 -43.44 -2.35
C GLY A 384 -8.46 -43.43 -1.77
N ALA A 385 -9.09 -44.60 -1.75
CA ALA A 385 -10.24 -44.96 -0.93
C ALA A 385 -11.55 -44.11 -1.07
N VAL A 386 -12.56 -44.78 -1.64
CA VAL A 386 -14.01 -44.70 -1.34
C VAL A 386 -14.94 -43.90 -2.27
N VAL A 387 -14.52 -42.91 -3.06
CA VAL A 387 -15.53 -42.01 -3.70
C VAL A 387 -15.23 -41.61 -5.16
N GLU A 388 -14.89 -42.55 -6.03
CA GLU A 388 -14.99 -42.37 -7.50
C GLU A 388 -16.33 -42.86 -8.06
N GLY A 389 -17.03 -43.67 -7.28
CA GLY A 389 -18.27 -44.29 -7.69
C GLY A 389 -19.41 -43.29 -7.79
N GLU A 390 -19.43 -42.19 -7.04
CA GLU A 390 -20.71 -41.61 -6.58
C GLU A 390 -21.72 -41.27 -7.69
N VAL A 391 -21.35 -40.56 -8.77
CA VAL A 391 -22.31 -40.30 -9.86
C VAL A 391 -22.71 -41.60 -10.56
N LYS A 392 -21.74 -42.41 -11.00
CA LYS A 392 -22.00 -43.66 -11.75
C LYS A 392 -22.74 -44.67 -10.89
N TYR A 393 -22.33 -44.81 -9.64
CA TYR A 393 -22.88 -45.65 -8.59
C TYR A 393 -24.30 -45.24 -8.24
N GLU A 394 -24.57 -43.95 -8.02
CA GLU A 394 -25.94 -43.48 -7.80
C GLU A 394 -26.80 -43.73 -9.04
N MET A 395 -26.28 -43.52 -10.25
CA MET A 395 -27.00 -43.86 -11.48
C MET A 395 -27.23 -45.37 -11.63
N GLU A 396 -26.26 -46.23 -11.28
CA GLU A 396 -26.38 -47.69 -11.27
C GLU A 396 -27.33 -48.19 -10.17
N ARG A 397 -27.34 -47.55 -9.01
CA ARG A 397 -28.25 -47.82 -7.88
C ARG A 397 -29.68 -47.44 -8.22
N ILE A 398 -29.88 -46.33 -8.91
CA ILE A 398 -31.21 -45.93 -9.40
C ILE A 398 -31.62 -46.87 -10.54
N LYS A 399 -30.70 -47.20 -11.45
CA LYS A 399 -30.91 -48.17 -12.53
C LYS A 399 -31.37 -49.52 -11.98
N SER A 400 -30.70 -50.08 -10.98
CA SER A 400 -31.06 -51.38 -10.40
C SER A 400 -32.44 -51.37 -9.72
N ARG A 401 -32.83 -50.25 -9.10
CA ARG A 401 -34.19 -50.08 -8.54
C ARG A 401 -35.27 -49.97 -9.61
N ILE A 402 -34.97 -49.29 -10.72
CA ILE A 402 -35.88 -49.24 -11.86
C ILE A 402 -35.98 -50.63 -12.50
N GLU A 403 -34.85 -51.35 -12.59
CA GLU A 403 -34.79 -52.70 -13.12
C GLU A 403 -35.58 -53.70 -12.27
N SER A 404 -35.51 -53.60 -10.93
CA SER A 404 -36.39 -54.41 -10.06
C SER A 404 -37.87 -54.08 -10.27
N SER A 405 -38.21 -52.80 -10.47
CA SER A 405 -39.59 -52.41 -10.83
C SER A 405 -40.03 -53.00 -12.18
N PHE A 406 -39.13 -53.13 -13.16
CA PHE A 406 -39.41 -53.85 -14.42
C PHE A 406 -39.59 -55.36 -14.27
N GLN A 407 -38.99 -55.97 -13.24
CA GLN A 407 -39.13 -57.40 -12.97
C GLN A 407 -40.42 -57.70 -12.18
N ASP A 408 -40.83 -56.80 -11.28
CA ASP A 408 -41.98 -57.00 -10.41
C ASP A 408 -43.26 -56.37 -11.02
N ASP A 409 -43.46 -55.07 -10.81
CA ASP A 409 -44.71 -54.35 -11.08
C ASP A 409 -44.92 -54.01 -12.56
N LEU A 410 -43.83 -53.69 -13.27
CA LEU A 410 -43.83 -53.34 -14.70
C LEU A 410 -43.44 -54.54 -15.59
N SER A 411 -43.52 -55.76 -15.05
CA SER A 411 -43.39 -56.98 -15.85
C SER A 411 -44.51 -57.04 -16.90
N TRP A 412 -44.24 -57.64 -18.06
CA TRP A 412 -45.23 -57.72 -19.15
C TRP A 412 -46.56 -58.32 -18.70
N LEU A 413 -46.51 -59.38 -17.89
CA LEU A 413 -47.69 -60.02 -17.33
C LEU A 413 -48.35 -59.15 -16.24
N GLY A 414 -47.57 -58.40 -15.45
CA GLY A 414 -48.10 -57.45 -14.47
C GLY A 414 -48.89 -56.31 -15.13
N LEU A 415 -48.36 -55.75 -16.22
CA LEU A 415 -49.00 -54.69 -17.01
C LEU A 415 -50.34 -55.15 -17.60
N LEU A 416 -50.38 -56.35 -18.17
CA LEU A 416 -51.59 -56.97 -18.72
C LEU A 416 -52.59 -57.32 -17.62
N GLY A 417 -52.14 -57.98 -16.55
CA GLY A 417 -53.00 -58.45 -15.47
C GLY A 417 -53.68 -57.32 -14.69
N ARG A 418 -53.04 -56.14 -14.62
CA ARG A 418 -53.59 -54.96 -13.95
C ARG A 418 -54.21 -53.94 -14.91
N LEU A 419 -54.11 -54.12 -16.23
CA LEU A 419 -54.54 -53.15 -17.26
C LEU A 419 -53.92 -51.75 -17.09
N LYS A 420 -52.69 -51.68 -16.57
CA LYS A 420 -52.02 -50.44 -16.12
C LYS A 420 -50.98 -49.91 -17.10
N VAL A 421 -51.25 -49.98 -18.40
CA VAL A 421 -50.26 -49.52 -19.40
C VAL A 421 -50.09 -48.00 -19.41
N ASP A 422 -51.12 -47.25 -19.04
CA ASP A 422 -51.03 -45.78 -18.93
C ASP A 422 -50.32 -45.32 -17.65
N ASP A 423 -50.27 -46.16 -16.62
CA ASP A 423 -49.58 -45.85 -15.36
C ASP A 423 -48.05 -45.90 -15.50
N VAL A 424 -47.51 -46.58 -16.53
CA VAL A 424 -46.04 -46.72 -16.75
C VAL A 424 -45.35 -45.36 -16.76
N ALA A 425 -45.94 -44.37 -17.45
CA ALA A 425 -45.34 -43.04 -17.54
C ALA A 425 -45.48 -42.25 -16.24
N LEU A 426 -46.57 -42.42 -15.51
CA LEU A 426 -46.80 -41.76 -14.22
C LEU A 426 -45.91 -42.35 -13.13
N GLU A 427 -45.79 -43.67 -13.06
CA GLU A 427 -44.99 -44.37 -12.06
C GLU A 427 -43.49 -44.16 -12.31
N LEU A 428 -43.03 -44.43 -13.53
CA LEU A 428 -41.62 -44.24 -13.88
C LEU A 428 -41.26 -42.76 -13.90
N GLY A 429 -42.14 -41.89 -14.41
CA GLY A 429 -41.95 -40.44 -14.41
C GLY A 429 -41.93 -39.85 -13.02
N GLY A 430 -42.82 -40.30 -12.13
CA GLY A 430 -42.82 -39.96 -10.71
C GLY A 430 -41.57 -40.45 -10.00
N PHE A 431 -41.12 -41.68 -10.28
CA PHE A 431 -39.90 -42.25 -9.69
C PHE A 431 -38.65 -41.50 -10.15
N VAL A 432 -38.47 -41.30 -11.46
CA VAL A 432 -37.33 -40.54 -12.02
C VAL A 432 -37.39 -39.08 -11.59
N GLY A 433 -38.56 -38.45 -11.61
CA GLY A 433 -38.73 -37.06 -11.18
C GLY A 433 -38.40 -36.84 -9.72
N SER A 434 -38.83 -37.74 -8.84
CA SER A 434 -38.64 -37.60 -7.39
C SER A 434 -37.33 -38.16 -6.88
N ARG A 435 -36.73 -39.19 -7.51
CA ARG A 435 -35.57 -39.90 -6.94
C ARG A 435 -34.29 -39.83 -7.77
N LEU A 436 -34.36 -39.47 -9.05
CA LEU A 436 -33.15 -39.43 -9.88
C LEU A 436 -32.18 -38.39 -9.31
N ALA A 437 -31.01 -38.79 -8.86
CA ALA A 437 -29.93 -37.90 -8.42
C ALA A 437 -30.25 -37.02 -7.19
N LEU A 438 -31.27 -37.32 -6.36
CA LEU A 438 -31.56 -36.50 -5.17
C LEU A 438 -30.35 -36.32 -4.23
N ASP A 439 -29.61 -37.39 -3.99
CA ASP A 439 -28.44 -37.36 -3.11
C ASP A 439 -27.31 -36.52 -3.73
N LEU A 440 -27.14 -36.64 -5.05
CA LEU A 440 -26.23 -35.81 -5.83
C LEU A 440 -26.63 -34.32 -5.79
N GLU A 441 -27.93 -34.00 -5.89
CA GLU A 441 -28.42 -32.62 -5.77
C GLU A 441 -28.10 -32.03 -4.39
N ARG A 442 -28.35 -32.77 -3.31
CA ARG A 442 -28.03 -32.35 -1.94
C ARG A 442 -26.53 -32.08 -1.78
N GLN A 443 -25.72 -32.95 -2.37
CA GLN A 443 -24.27 -32.84 -2.32
C GLN A 443 -23.76 -31.64 -3.12
N ILE A 444 -24.27 -31.42 -4.33
CA ILE A 444 -23.96 -30.24 -5.14
C ILE A 444 -24.41 -28.96 -4.45
N VAL A 445 -25.56 -28.95 -3.78
CA VAL A 445 -26.00 -27.78 -2.97
C VAL A 445 -25.00 -27.50 -1.86
N PHE A 446 -24.54 -28.53 -1.16
CA PHE A 446 -23.52 -28.41 -0.11
C PHE A 446 -22.17 -27.90 -0.68
N GLU A 447 -21.71 -28.47 -1.79
CA GLU A 447 -20.50 -28.02 -2.49
C GLU A 447 -20.61 -26.58 -2.98
N THR A 448 -21.76 -26.20 -3.54
CA THR A 448 -22.01 -24.82 -3.98
C THR A 448 -21.90 -23.86 -2.80
N GLY A 449 -22.37 -24.26 -1.62
CA GLY A 449 -22.19 -23.49 -0.39
C GLY A 449 -20.71 -23.29 -0.03
N GLN A 450 -19.89 -24.33 -0.11
CA GLN A 450 -18.45 -24.23 0.12
C GLN A 450 -17.75 -23.35 -0.93
N LEU A 451 -18.13 -23.50 -2.21
CA LEU A 451 -17.59 -22.70 -3.30
C LEU A 451 -17.98 -21.22 -3.17
N SER A 452 -19.19 -20.92 -2.69
CA SER A 452 -19.64 -19.56 -2.40
C SER A 452 -18.84 -18.94 -1.25
N GLN A 453 -18.58 -19.69 -0.17
CA GLN A 453 -17.72 -19.24 0.93
C GLN A 453 -16.29 -18.96 0.43
N LEU A 454 -15.75 -19.83 -0.43
CA LEU A 454 -14.43 -19.67 -1.02
C LEU A 454 -14.38 -18.44 -1.95
N GLN A 455 -15.41 -18.21 -2.77
CA GLN A 455 -15.55 -17.01 -3.60
C GLN A 455 -15.50 -15.74 -2.74
N GLN A 456 -16.25 -15.71 -1.62
CA GLN A 456 -16.25 -14.57 -0.71
C GLN A 456 -14.88 -14.35 -0.07
N SER A 457 -14.21 -15.41 0.38
CA SER A 457 -12.88 -15.34 1.00
C SER A 457 -11.80 -14.86 0.02
N LEU A 458 -11.83 -15.30 -1.23
CA LEU A 458 -10.90 -14.83 -2.26
C LEU A 458 -11.18 -13.38 -2.65
N SER A 459 -12.45 -13.02 -2.74
CA SER A 459 -12.88 -11.65 -3.00
C SER A 459 -12.38 -10.70 -1.90
N SER A 460 -12.57 -11.05 -0.62
CA SER A 460 -12.11 -10.24 0.50
C SER A 460 -10.59 -10.15 0.59
N SER A 461 -9.88 -11.25 0.32
CA SER A 461 -8.41 -11.27 0.25
C SER A 461 -7.88 -10.35 -0.86
N SER A 462 -8.52 -10.37 -2.04
CA SER A 462 -8.15 -9.48 -3.15
C SER A 462 -8.36 -8.01 -2.79
N ASP A 463 -9.49 -7.68 -2.15
CA ASP A 463 -9.80 -6.31 -1.70
C ASP A 463 -8.85 -5.84 -0.60
N GLU A 464 -8.46 -6.74 0.31
CA GLU A 464 -7.49 -6.46 1.36
C GLU A 464 -6.10 -6.16 0.78
N ILE A 465 -5.60 -6.99 -0.15
CA ILE A 465 -4.31 -6.76 -0.82
C ILE A 465 -4.35 -5.45 -1.60
N LEU A 466 -5.43 -5.17 -2.32
CA LEU A 466 -5.60 -3.91 -3.02
C LEU A 466 -5.52 -2.72 -2.05
N ARG A 467 -6.15 -2.84 -0.87
CA ARG A 467 -6.11 -1.79 0.17
C ARG A 467 -4.72 -1.66 0.81
N GLN A 468 -4.03 -2.77 1.07
CA GLN A 468 -2.67 -2.78 1.62
C GLN A 468 -1.66 -2.14 0.65
N LEU A 469 -1.80 -2.40 -0.65
CA LEU A 469 -0.97 -1.78 -1.68
C LEU A 469 -1.37 -0.33 -1.95
N ALA A 470 -2.67 0.02 -1.83
CA ALA A 470 -3.17 1.40 -1.98
C ALA A 470 -2.92 2.28 -0.75
N HIS A 471 -2.68 1.68 0.41
CA HIS A 471 -2.24 2.35 1.63
C HIS A 471 -1.16 1.50 2.28
N PRO A 472 0.14 1.75 2.01
CA PRO A 472 1.23 1.20 2.81
C PRO A 472 1.14 1.80 4.22
N SER A 473 0.17 1.30 4.96
CA SER A 473 -0.18 1.71 6.31
C SER A 473 0.91 1.16 7.22
N ARG A 474 1.91 1.98 7.54
CA ARG A 474 2.64 2.04 8.83
C ARG A 474 4.10 2.46 8.74
N GLN A 475 4.73 2.48 7.57
CA GLN A 475 6.11 2.96 7.45
C GLN A 475 6.15 4.46 7.17
N ARG A 476 5.64 5.25 8.12
CA ARG A 476 5.80 6.71 8.16
C ARG A 476 5.83 7.17 9.61
N HIS A 477 7.04 7.32 10.13
CA HIS A 477 7.31 8.54 10.86
C HIS A 477 8.00 9.48 9.87
N ILE A 478 7.39 10.66 9.70
CA ILE A 478 7.97 11.89 9.14
C ILE A 478 7.80 12.07 7.60
N SER A 479 6.87 12.98 7.25
CA SER A 479 6.84 13.84 6.05
C SER A 479 6.19 13.44 4.70
N ALA A 480 5.57 12.28 4.53
CA ALA A 480 5.02 11.88 3.21
C ALA A 480 3.52 12.21 2.96
N ALA A 481 2.99 13.32 3.45
CA ALA A 481 1.56 13.67 3.28
C ALA A 481 1.12 13.92 1.83
N THR A 482 2.05 14.21 0.92
CA THR A 482 1.76 14.59 -0.48
C THR A 482 2.13 13.55 -1.53
N ARG A 483 2.90 12.51 -1.17
CA ARG A 483 3.29 11.48 -2.15
C ARG A 483 2.08 10.61 -2.49
N GLY A 484 1.52 10.82 -3.68
CA GLY A 484 0.52 9.93 -4.27
C GLY A 484 1.05 8.49 -4.27
N ASN A 485 0.20 7.52 -3.90
CA ASN A 485 0.65 6.14 -3.80
C ASN A 485 1.01 5.60 -5.20
N PRO A 486 2.24 5.07 -5.41
CA PRO A 486 2.71 4.63 -6.72
C PRO A 486 1.89 3.48 -7.33
N LEU A 487 1.16 2.71 -6.50
CA LEU A 487 0.37 1.55 -6.93
C LEU A 487 -1.15 1.79 -6.84
N SER A 488 -1.59 2.97 -6.43
CA SER A 488 -3.03 3.30 -6.40
C SER A 488 -3.50 3.74 -7.78
N SER A 489 -4.15 2.83 -8.50
CA SER A 489 -4.82 3.15 -9.76
C SER A 489 -6.33 3.24 -9.52
N PRO A 490 -6.95 4.44 -9.61
CA PRO A 490 -8.40 4.58 -9.51
C PRO A 490 -9.12 3.82 -10.64
N LEU A 491 -8.48 3.69 -11.81
CA LEU A 491 -8.99 2.90 -12.93
C LEU A 491 -9.05 1.41 -12.59
N LEU A 492 -8.01 0.87 -11.94
CA LEU A 492 -8.01 -0.53 -11.50
C LEU A 492 -9.09 -0.76 -10.44
N ALA A 493 -9.18 0.12 -9.44
CA ALA A 493 -10.20 0.03 -8.41
C ALA A 493 -11.63 0.04 -9.00
N ASN A 494 -11.89 0.93 -9.97
CA ASN A 494 -13.18 1.00 -10.66
C ASN A 494 -13.45 -0.22 -11.55
N HIS A 495 -12.43 -0.73 -12.24
CA HIS A 495 -12.55 -1.95 -13.05
C HIS A 495 -12.87 -3.16 -12.16
N LEU A 496 -12.19 -3.29 -11.01
CA LEU A 496 -12.43 -4.36 -10.05
C LEU A 496 -13.79 -4.24 -9.36
N SER A 497 -14.25 -3.02 -9.04
CA SER A 497 -15.61 -2.83 -8.55
C SER A 497 -16.65 -3.22 -9.61
N THR A 498 -16.41 -2.87 -10.88
CA THR A 498 -17.28 -3.24 -12.00
C THR A 498 -17.31 -4.76 -12.19
N LEU A 499 -16.16 -5.44 -12.11
CA LEU A 499 -16.10 -6.91 -12.12
C LEU A 499 -16.80 -7.53 -10.92
N SER A 500 -16.64 -6.96 -9.73
CA SER A 500 -17.33 -7.43 -8.53
C SER A 500 -18.84 -7.30 -8.62
N LEU A 501 -19.35 -6.32 -9.37
CA LEU A 501 -20.78 -6.13 -9.64
C LEU A 501 -21.27 -7.03 -10.78
N SER A 502 -20.42 -7.36 -11.75
CA SER A 502 -20.80 -8.21 -12.90
C SER A 502 -20.77 -9.70 -12.58
N ILE A 503 -19.99 -10.13 -11.60
CA ILE A 503 -19.92 -11.53 -11.16
C ILE A 503 -21.07 -11.82 -10.19
N PRO A 504 -22.08 -12.61 -10.59
CA PRO A 504 -23.18 -12.96 -9.70
C PRO A 504 -22.70 -13.87 -8.57
N THR A 505 -23.37 -13.78 -7.42
CA THR A 505 -23.18 -14.72 -6.31
C THR A 505 -23.51 -16.14 -6.77
N LEU A 506 -22.64 -17.10 -6.46
CA LEU A 506 -22.88 -18.50 -6.82
C LEU A 506 -24.18 -19.03 -6.19
N THR A 507 -25.11 -19.46 -7.04
CA THR A 507 -26.35 -20.12 -6.63
C THR A 507 -26.35 -21.60 -7.03
N PRO A 508 -26.94 -22.50 -6.21
CA PRO A 508 -26.99 -23.93 -6.52
C PRO A 508 -27.61 -24.25 -7.89
N ALA A 509 -28.53 -23.42 -8.37
CA ALA A 509 -29.17 -23.57 -9.68
C ALA A 509 -28.16 -23.67 -10.83
N HIS A 510 -26.98 -23.04 -10.72
CA HIS A 510 -25.97 -23.04 -11.77
C HIS A 510 -25.30 -24.41 -11.96
N LEU A 511 -25.03 -25.13 -10.85
CA LEU A 511 -24.43 -26.47 -10.87
C LEU A 511 -25.48 -27.58 -10.99
N LEU A 512 -26.72 -27.34 -10.56
CA LEU A 512 -27.83 -28.28 -10.68
C LEU A 512 -28.44 -28.33 -12.09
N SER A 513 -28.20 -27.31 -12.92
CA SER A 513 -28.80 -27.20 -14.26
C SER A 513 -28.63 -28.46 -15.12
N PRO A 514 -27.45 -29.11 -15.23
CA PRO A 514 -27.29 -30.35 -15.98
C PRO A 514 -28.15 -31.52 -15.47
N ILE A 515 -28.32 -31.66 -14.15
CA ILE A 515 -29.15 -32.72 -13.56
C ILE A 515 -30.60 -32.49 -13.95
N LEU A 516 -31.08 -31.25 -13.83
CA LEU A 516 -32.46 -30.90 -14.15
C LEU A 516 -32.75 -31.07 -15.65
N THR A 517 -31.84 -30.66 -16.54
CA THR A 517 -32.02 -30.89 -17.99
C THR A 517 -32.01 -32.36 -18.33
N ARG A 518 -31.11 -33.18 -17.76
CA ARG A 518 -31.04 -34.62 -18.02
C ARG A 518 -32.24 -35.38 -17.43
N ARG A 519 -32.71 -35.01 -16.24
CA ARG A 519 -33.95 -35.50 -15.63
C ARG A 519 -35.15 -35.18 -16.53
N ASN A 520 -35.26 -33.94 -17.01
CA ASN A 520 -36.33 -33.53 -17.91
C ASN A 520 -36.24 -34.23 -19.27
N GLN A 521 -35.05 -34.51 -19.80
CA GLN A 521 -34.87 -35.30 -21.02
C GLN A 521 -35.40 -36.73 -20.85
N LEU A 522 -35.10 -37.39 -19.72
CA LEU A 522 -35.64 -38.73 -19.44
C LEU A 522 -37.17 -38.70 -19.34
N ILE A 523 -37.72 -37.75 -18.60
CA ILE A 523 -39.17 -37.64 -18.37
C ILE A 523 -39.93 -37.26 -19.63
N SER A 524 -39.41 -36.34 -20.44
CA SER A 524 -40.12 -35.83 -21.63
C SER A 524 -39.87 -36.66 -22.90
N GLN A 525 -38.74 -37.35 -23.02
CA GLN A 525 -38.38 -38.05 -24.26
C GLN A 525 -38.36 -39.57 -24.11
N SER A 526 -37.69 -40.10 -23.09
CA SER A 526 -37.46 -41.55 -22.94
C SER A 526 -38.70 -42.28 -22.40
N ILE A 527 -39.33 -41.74 -21.36
CA ILE A 527 -40.49 -42.36 -20.71
C ILE A 527 -41.73 -42.41 -21.63
N PRO A 528 -42.11 -41.34 -22.36
CA PRO A 528 -43.26 -41.40 -23.26
C PRO A 528 -43.06 -42.36 -24.43
N ARG A 529 -41.81 -42.51 -24.92
CA ARG A 529 -41.48 -43.52 -25.95
C ARG A 529 -41.67 -44.95 -25.45
N LEU A 530 -41.34 -45.20 -24.19
CA LEU A 530 -41.58 -46.48 -23.53
C LEU A 530 -43.08 -46.73 -23.39
N GLN A 531 -43.86 -45.74 -22.95
CA GLN A 531 -45.33 -45.84 -22.84
C GLN A 531 -45.99 -46.13 -24.19
N ILE A 532 -45.64 -45.38 -25.25
CA ILE A 532 -46.20 -45.61 -26.60
C ILE A 532 -45.86 -47.03 -27.08
N SER A 533 -44.67 -47.52 -26.75
CA SER A 533 -44.25 -48.88 -27.11
C SER A 533 -45.00 -49.94 -26.30
N ALA A 534 -45.30 -49.69 -25.02
CA ALA A 534 -46.17 -50.53 -24.19
C ALA A 534 -47.62 -50.57 -24.71
N GLN A 535 -48.17 -49.41 -25.08
CA GLN A 535 -49.50 -49.30 -25.69
C GLN A 535 -49.57 -50.06 -27.01
N ARG A 536 -48.55 -49.94 -27.86
CA ARG A 536 -48.46 -50.70 -29.12
C ARG A 536 -48.34 -52.20 -28.89
N SER A 537 -47.55 -52.65 -27.92
CA SER A 537 -47.46 -54.09 -27.62
C SER A 537 -48.78 -54.62 -27.08
N LEU A 538 -49.45 -53.88 -26.20
CA LEU A 538 -50.78 -54.22 -25.68
C LEU A 538 -51.82 -54.31 -26.79
N LEU A 539 -51.92 -53.29 -27.66
CA LEU A 539 -52.84 -53.29 -28.79
C LEU A 539 -52.56 -54.46 -29.73
N THR A 540 -51.29 -54.76 -29.98
CA THR A 540 -50.90 -55.90 -30.82
C THR A 540 -51.29 -57.23 -30.18
N THR A 541 -51.10 -57.37 -28.86
CA THR A 541 -51.53 -58.57 -28.14
C THR A 541 -53.04 -58.71 -28.18
N TYR A 542 -53.81 -57.69 -27.81
CA TYR A 542 -55.28 -57.76 -27.91
C TYR A 542 -55.77 -58.00 -29.34
N SER A 543 -55.20 -57.34 -30.34
CA SER A 543 -55.61 -57.54 -31.73
C SER A 543 -55.32 -58.98 -32.18
N THR A 544 -54.14 -59.52 -31.85
CA THR A 544 -53.78 -60.89 -32.23
C THR A 544 -54.56 -61.93 -31.44
N THR A 545 -54.85 -61.69 -30.16
CA THR A 545 -55.73 -62.55 -29.36
C THR A 545 -57.15 -62.55 -29.91
N ILE A 546 -57.75 -61.37 -30.15
CA ILE A 546 -59.10 -61.25 -30.69
C ILE A 546 -59.15 -61.94 -32.05
N LEU A 547 -58.22 -61.62 -32.97
CA LEU A 547 -58.19 -62.22 -34.30
C LEU A 547 -58.05 -63.74 -34.26
N GLY A 548 -57.24 -64.30 -33.35
CA GLY A 548 -57.10 -65.75 -33.25
C GLY A 548 -58.25 -66.44 -32.53
N VAL A 549 -58.88 -65.81 -31.54
CA VAL A 549 -60.13 -66.31 -30.92
C VAL A 549 -61.29 -66.25 -31.91
N THR A 550 -61.46 -65.14 -32.63
CA THR A 550 -62.49 -65.01 -33.66
C THR A 550 -62.21 -65.94 -34.84
N GLY A 551 -60.95 -66.07 -35.26
CA GLY A 551 -60.55 -66.99 -36.32
C GLY A 551 -60.81 -68.45 -35.93
N SER A 552 -60.54 -68.82 -34.69
CA SER A 552 -60.88 -70.12 -34.11
C SER A 552 -62.39 -70.36 -34.10
N TRP A 553 -63.18 -69.39 -33.64
CA TRP A 553 -64.64 -69.49 -33.60
C TRP A 553 -65.24 -69.63 -35.01
N ILE A 554 -64.86 -68.76 -35.95
CA ILE A 554 -65.31 -68.80 -37.36
C ILE A 554 -64.93 -70.13 -38.01
N GLY A 555 -63.74 -70.68 -37.70
CA GLY A 555 -63.32 -71.99 -38.19
C GLY A 555 -64.13 -73.17 -37.65
N SER A 556 -64.82 -72.99 -36.51
CA SER A 556 -65.64 -74.02 -35.84
C SER A 556 -67.13 -73.96 -36.16
N VAL A 557 -67.64 -72.82 -36.65
CA VAL A 557 -69.06 -72.62 -36.95
C VAL A 557 -69.35 -72.98 -38.40
N ALA A 558 -70.42 -73.76 -38.64
CA ALA A 558 -70.89 -74.10 -39.97
C ALA A 558 -71.21 -72.83 -40.80
N PRO A 559 -70.90 -72.78 -42.11
CA PRO A 559 -70.67 -73.91 -43.02
C PRO A 559 -69.20 -74.30 -43.26
N LEU A 560 -68.23 -73.65 -42.59
CA LEU A 560 -66.81 -73.84 -42.91
C LEU A 560 -66.18 -75.10 -42.30
N GLU A 561 -66.59 -75.53 -41.10
CA GLU A 561 -66.15 -76.74 -40.36
C GLU A 561 -64.68 -77.16 -40.61
N LEU A 562 -63.77 -76.19 -40.67
CA LEU A 562 -62.37 -76.44 -41.04
C LEU A 562 -61.62 -77.20 -39.94
N PHE A 563 -62.10 -77.12 -38.69
CA PHE A 563 -61.49 -77.70 -37.52
C PHE A 563 -62.54 -78.29 -36.59
N SER A 564 -62.20 -79.40 -35.90
CA SER A 564 -63.04 -79.92 -34.83
C SER A 564 -63.13 -78.93 -33.66
N THR A 565 -64.23 -78.94 -32.91
CA THR A 565 -64.45 -78.03 -31.77
C THR A 565 -63.31 -78.07 -30.75
N SER A 566 -62.69 -79.24 -30.55
CA SER A 566 -61.51 -79.40 -29.68
C SER A 566 -60.25 -78.72 -30.24
N THR A 567 -60.06 -78.77 -31.55
CA THR A 567 -58.94 -78.12 -32.24
C THR A 567 -59.12 -76.61 -32.26
N ALA A 568 -60.34 -76.12 -32.47
CA ALA A 568 -60.67 -74.70 -32.36
C ALA A 568 -60.34 -74.16 -30.96
N GLY A 569 -60.76 -74.85 -29.90
CA GLY A 569 -60.39 -74.49 -28.53
C GLY A 569 -58.88 -74.41 -28.31
N GLY A 570 -58.13 -75.41 -28.79
CA GLY A 570 -56.66 -75.42 -28.73
C GLY A 570 -56.01 -74.27 -29.51
N LEU A 571 -56.53 -73.94 -30.69
CA LEU A 571 -56.03 -72.87 -31.55
C LEU A 571 -56.29 -71.48 -30.96
N GLY A 572 -57.42 -71.30 -30.27
CA GLY A 572 -57.73 -70.10 -29.50
C GLY A 572 -56.75 -69.90 -28.34
N VAL A 573 -56.48 -70.94 -27.54
CA VAL A 573 -55.51 -70.87 -26.44
C VAL A 573 -54.09 -70.64 -26.97
N LEU A 574 -53.68 -71.32 -28.03
CA LEU A 574 -52.37 -71.13 -28.66
C LEU A 574 -52.22 -69.71 -29.21
N SER A 575 -53.28 -69.12 -29.77
CA SER A 575 -53.26 -67.73 -30.20
C SER A 575 -53.05 -66.77 -29.02
N VAL A 576 -53.72 -66.98 -27.89
CA VAL A 576 -53.50 -66.20 -26.66
C VAL A 576 -52.03 -66.32 -26.23
N VAL A 577 -51.48 -67.53 -26.15
CA VAL A 577 -50.07 -67.74 -25.76
C VAL A 577 -49.10 -67.09 -26.76
N ALA A 578 -49.35 -67.24 -28.06
CA ALA A 578 -48.53 -66.63 -29.11
C ALA A 578 -48.59 -65.10 -29.06
N SER A 579 -49.77 -64.52 -28.80
CA SER A 579 -49.95 -63.07 -28.64
C SER A 579 -49.24 -62.51 -27.41
N LEU A 580 -49.22 -63.29 -26.31
CA LEU A 580 -48.47 -62.96 -25.10
C LEU A 580 -46.97 -63.02 -25.34
N ALA A 581 -46.49 -64.07 -26.02
CA ALA A 581 -45.08 -64.21 -26.38
C ALA A 581 -44.61 -63.07 -27.30
N LEU A 582 -45.40 -62.73 -28.32
CA LEU A 582 -45.09 -61.61 -29.22
C LEU A 582 -45.06 -60.28 -28.46
N GLY A 583 -46.05 -60.02 -27.60
CA GLY A 583 -46.10 -58.85 -26.73
C GLY A 583 -44.87 -58.74 -25.83
N GLN A 584 -44.45 -59.84 -25.21
CA GLN A 584 -43.24 -59.92 -24.39
C GLN A 584 -41.98 -59.56 -25.20
N THR A 585 -41.85 -60.04 -26.44
CA THR A 585 -40.69 -59.69 -27.28
C THR A 585 -40.65 -58.21 -27.67
N LEU A 586 -41.82 -57.61 -27.96
CA LEU A 586 -41.92 -56.18 -28.28
C LEU A 586 -41.58 -55.33 -27.05
N TRP A 587 -42.07 -55.74 -25.88
CA TRP A 587 -41.77 -55.09 -24.60
C TRP A 587 -40.28 -55.17 -24.26
N ALA A 588 -39.65 -56.34 -24.38
CA ALA A 588 -38.22 -56.51 -24.15
C ALA A 588 -37.37 -55.65 -25.10
N ARG A 589 -37.78 -55.51 -26.38
CA ARG A 589 -37.14 -54.59 -27.34
C ARG A 589 -37.28 -53.13 -26.92
N ALA A 590 -38.45 -52.73 -26.39
CA ALA A 590 -38.69 -51.38 -25.90
C ALA A 590 -37.83 -51.08 -24.65
N GLN A 591 -37.77 -52.00 -23.68
CA GLN A 591 -36.90 -51.91 -22.52
C GLN A 591 -35.42 -51.76 -22.93
N LYS A 592 -34.95 -52.57 -23.88
CA LYS A 592 -33.56 -52.46 -24.37
C LYS A 592 -33.25 -51.08 -24.97
N ARG A 593 -34.21 -50.47 -25.67
CA ARG A 593 -34.05 -49.10 -26.21
C ARG A 593 -34.05 -48.07 -25.10
N PHE A 594 -34.95 -48.20 -24.12
CA PHE A 594 -34.97 -47.34 -22.94
C PHE A 594 -33.64 -47.39 -22.18
N TRP A 595 -33.08 -48.57 -21.95
CA TRP A 595 -31.80 -48.71 -21.25
C TRP A 595 -30.62 -48.12 -22.04
N LYS A 596 -30.64 -48.24 -23.37
CA LYS A 596 -29.65 -47.57 -24.22
C LYS A 596 -29.74 -46.04 -24.10
N ASP A 597 -30.96 -45.49 -24.07
CA ASP A 597 -31.18 -44.06 -23.89
C ASP A 597 -30.81 -43.62 -22.47
N TRP A 598 -31.11 -44.41 -21.46
CA TRP A 598 -30.70 -44.20 -20.07
C TRP A 598 -29.18 -44.10 -19.96
N ASP A 599 -28.46 -45.14 -20.38
CA ASP A 599 -27.00 -45.20 -20.28
C ASP A 599 -26.34 -44.05 -21.06
N ARG A 600 -26.92 -43.67 -22.21
CA ARG A 600 -26.48 -42.49 -22.98
C ARG A 600 -26.65 -41.19 -22.18
N ILE A 601 -27.83 -40.95 -21.62
CA ILE A 601 -28.14 -39.70 -20.91
C ILE A 601 -27.34 -39.61 -19.61
N THR A 602 -27.30 -40.68 -18.80
CA THR A 602 -26.56 -40.71 -17.55
C THR A 602 -25.04 -40.71 -17.76
N GLY A 603 -24.55 -41.31 -18.85
CA GLY A 603 -23.14 -41.28 -19.23
C GLY A 603 -22.63 -39.86 -19.54
N MET A 604 -23.48 -38.99 -20.10
CA MET A 604 -23.12 -37.59 -20.36
C MET A 604 -23.17 -36.70 -19.12
N LEU A 605 -23.94 -37.08 -18.09
CA LEU A 605 -24.16 -36.25 -16.91
C LEU A 605 -22.85 -35.90 -16.18
N LYS A 606 -21.92 -36.86 -16.07
CA LYS A 606 -20.60 -36.63 -15.45
C LYS A 606 -19.83 -35.53 -16.17
N GLY A 607 -19.70 -35.63 -17.49
CA GLY A 607 -18.97 -34.65 -18.30
C GLY A 607 -19.63 -33.27 -18.29
N ASP A 608 -20.96 -33.21 -18.28
CA ASP A 608 -21.69 -31.94 -18.18
C ASP A 608 -21.42 -31.25 -16.83
N LEU A 609 -21.41 -32.02 -15.72
CA LEU A 609 -21.13 -31.51 -14.38
C LEU A 609 -19.68 -31.05 -14.22
N GLU A 610 -18.70 -31.83 -14.70
CA GLU A 610 -17.28 -31.45 -14.72
C GLU A 610 -17.05 -30.16 -15.50
N THR A 611 -17.58 -30.09 -16.72
CA THR A 611 -17.45 -28.90 -17.59
C THR A 611 -18.10 -27.68 -16.94
N ARG A 612 -19.28 -27.86 -16.33
CA ARG A 612 -20.00 -26.77 -15.65
C ARG A 612 -19.25 -26.30 -14.41
N LEU A 613 -18.70 -27.22 -13.61
CA LEU A 613 -17.88 -26.89 -12.46
C LEU A 613 -16.63 -26.10 -12.88
N ASP A 614 -15.86 -26.61 -13.84
CA ASP A 614 -14.63 -25.94 -14.30
C ASP A 614 -14.93 -24.54 -14.86
N THR A 615 -16.01 -24.40 -15.62
CA THR A 615 -16.48 -23.10 -16.10
C THR A 615 -16.82 -22.18 -14.94
N THR A 616 -17.54 -22.68 -13.95
CA THR A 616 -17.96 -21.93 -12.76
C THR A 616 -16.76 -21.49 -11.92
N LEU A 617 -15.77 -22.37 -11.69
CA LEU A 617 -14.53 -22.05 -10.99
C LEU A 617 -13.79 -20.91 -11.70
N LYS A 618 -13.57 -21.04 -13.01
CA LYS A 618 -12.84 -20.02 -13.80
C LYS A 618 -13.56 -18.67 -13.83
N THR A 619 -14.87 -18.68 -14.09
CA THR A 619 -15.63 -17.45 -14.39
C THR A 619 -16.19 -16.75 -13.15
N HIS A 620 -16.54 -17.47 -12.09
CA HIS A 620 -17.19 -16.88 -10.90
C HIS A 620 -16.26 -16.76 -9.70
N ILE A 621 -15.39 -17.75 -9.50
CA ILE A 621 -14.52 -17.82 -8.31
C ILE A 621 -13.17 -17.15 -8.57
N LEU A 622 -12.50 -17.56 -9.64
CA LEU A 622 -11.13 -17.14 -9.92
C LEU A 622 -11.06 -15.83 -10.70
N ALA A 623 -12.14 -15.41 -11.34
CA ALA A 623 -12.14 -14.22 -12.20
C ALA A 623 -11.67 -12.97 -11.47
N LYS A 624 -12.23 -12.66 -10.28
CA LYS A 624 -11.83 -11.47 -9.51
C LYS A 624 -10.36 -11.51 -9.03
N PRO A 625 -9.88 -12.55 -8.32
CA PRO A 625 -8.49 -12.57 -7.85
C PRO A 625 -7.46 -12.61 -8.99
N LEU A 626 -7.74 -13.35 -10.07
CA LEU A 626 -6.84 -13.39 -11.24
C LEU A 626 -6.81 -12.04 -11.97
N ALA A 627 -7.96 -11.42 -12.21
CA ALA A 627 -8.01 -10.08 -12.81
C ALA A 627 -7.35 -9.01 -11.92
N THR A 628 -7.46 -9.16 -10.59
CA THR A 628 -6.76 -8.30 -9.62
C THR A 628 -5.25 -8.48 -9.72
N ALA A 629 -4.78 -9.74 -9.71
CA ALA A 629 -3.35 -10.04 -9.82
C ALA A 629 -2.77 -9.54 -11.15
N GLU A 630 -3.44 -9.79 -12.27
CA GLU A 630 -3.02 -9.33 -13.60
C GLU A 630 -3.04 -7.79 -13.70
N GLY A 631 -4.08 -7.14 -13.16
CA GLY A 631 -4.17 -5.69 -13.12
C GLY A 631 -3.05 -5.05 -12.30
N LEU A 632 -2.72 -5.62 -11.14
CA LEU A 632 -1.61 -5.18 -10.30
C LEU A 632 -0.25 -5.45 -10.96
N GLU A 633 -0.07 -6.60 -11.60
CA GLU A 633 1.14 -6.94 -12.33
C GLU A 633 1.44 -5.91 -13.44
N ARG A 634 0.42 -5.51 -14.21
CA ARG A 634 0.57 -4.44 -15.23
C ARG A 634 0.94 -3.08 -14.63
N LEU A 635 0.48 -2.75 -13.43
CA LEU A 635 0.85 -1.51 -12.75
C LEU A 635 2.28 -1.57 -12.22
N ILE A 636 2.68 -2.72 -11.67
CA ILE A 636 4.02 -2.99 -11.18
C ILE A 636 5.02 -2.89 -12.32
N THR A 637 4.79 -3.56 -13.46
CA THR A 637 5.69 -3.50 -14.61
C THR A 637 5.83 -2.07 -15.13
N LYS A 638 4.70 -1.35 -15.31
CA LYS A 638 4.73 0.06 -15.70
C LYS A 638 5.50 0.94 -14.72
N ARG A 639 5.39 0.68 -13.41
CA ARG A 639 6.15 1.45 -12.39
C ARG A 639 7.62 1.09 -12.42
N GLN A 640 7.96 -0.17 -12.62
CA GLN A 640 9.35 -0.63 -12.77
C GLN A 640 10.02 0.01 -13.98
N ASP A 641 9.38 0.00 -15.15
CA ASP A 641 9.89 0.65 -16.37
C ASP A 641 10.13 2.16 -16.14
N ARG A 642 9.21 2.83 -15.43
CA ARG A 642 9.37 4.24 -15.07
C ARG A 642 10.54 4.47 -14.11
N LEU A 643 10.73 3.59 -13.13
CA LEU A 643 11.86 3.69 -12.19
C LEU A 643 13.20 3.46 -12.91
N ASP A 644 13.22 2.58 -13.90
CA ASP A 644 14.41 2.31 -14.71
C ASP A 644 14.77 3.53 -15.60
N ASP A 645 13.78 4.17 -16.23
CA ASP A 645 13.97 5.45 -16.95
C ASP A 645 14.46 6.56 -16.01
N LEU A 646 13.88 6.68 -14.81
CA LEU A 646 14.31 7.67 -13.83
C LEU A 646 15.73 7.45 -13.34
N GLN A 647 16.12 6.18 -13.11
CA GLN A 647 17.49 5.88 -12.75
C GLN A 647 18.44 6.22 -13.90
N ALA A 648 18.09 5.90 -15.16
CA ALA A 648 18.91 6.25 -16.31
C ALA A 648 19.14 7.77 -16.40
N ARG A 649 18.08 8.57 -16.23
CA ARG A 649 18.19 10.05 -16.21
C ARG A 649 19.01 10.58 -15.04
N ALA A 650 18.81 10.03 -13.84
CA ALA A 650 19.62 10.40 -12.68
C ALA A 650 21.11 10.09 -12.89
N THR A 651 21.43 8.93 -13.47
CA THR A 651 22.81 8.57 -13.82
C THR A 651 23.39 9.44 -14.93
N GLU A 652 22.57 9.86 -15.90
CA GLU A 652 22.98 10.80 -16.94
C GLU A 652 23.35 12.15 -16.33
N LEU A 653 22.49 12.72 -15.47
CA LEU A 653 22.77 13.98 -14.78
C LEU A 653 24.01 13.89 -13.91
N ARG A 654 24.17 12.79 -13.16
CA ARG A 654 25.36 12.53 -12.36
C ARG A 654 26.64 12.46 -13.20
N SER A 655 26.57 11.92 -14.42
CA SER A 655 27.72 11.86 -15.33
C SER A 655 28.11 13.21 -15.94
N ARG A 656 27.19 14.19 -15.95
CA ARG A 656 27.47 15.57 -16.40
C ARG A 656 28.19 16.38 -15.33
N GLN A 657 28.13 15.97 -14.07
CA GLN A 657 28.82 16.66 -12.98
C GLN A 657 30.35 16.50 -13.12
N PRO A 658 31.09 17.61 -13.17
CA PRO A 658 32.55 17.59 -13.31
C PRO A 658 33.30 17.12 -12.04
#